data_AF-A0A6G2HDP2-F1
#
_entry.id   AF-A0A6G2HDP2-F1
#
_cell.length_a   1.000
_cell.length_b   1.000
_cell.length_c   1.000
_cell.angle_alpha   90.00
_cell.angle_beta   90.00
_cell.angle_gamma   90.00
#
_symmetry.space_group_name_H-M   'P 1'
#
loop_
_entity.id
_entity.type
_entity.pdbx_description
1 polymer ?
#
loop_
_entity_poly.entity_id
_entity_poly.type
_entity_poly.pdbx_seq_one_letter_code
_entity_poly.pdbx_strand_id
1 'polypeptide(L)'
;MIAELAVELQREAERANERRLLVLAGDRSRGIDAAYDAVAAVGVDDDAVSIVSEREGFRFEEHRPQAAGDLLGRTRAVVVLDCHDRFVPNALGAAAGAVDGGGLLVLLTPDLDRWSRLRDGFDESLAVPPYGLDDVTGRFRERLVGTLRRHPGVAIVDLGGRDAEPTIERDGLTDPPAATPRSTPVVPANAAFPDAAYAACLTADQARALRAFESLSTPGYAVVVESDRGRGKSSAAGLAAGALALAGVDVLVTAPAFRNAAEVFARARELVSRGDGGTFADAEDPEADDRTTQASDDRTTQASDDPTTLSTPAGGRVRFLPPAAAADAVTRPGGPGCVIVDEAAALPVRLLERLRSAPAVAFCTTVHGYEGAGRGFSVRFRERLDEGDHRVRDIRLHEPIRYAAGDPVEGWTFRALLLDARPAVDEAVAGASVADAAYCALAPDDLLADDHLLSETFGLLVAAHYRTEPTDLARLLDAPNLVVRALVADGHVVAVALLAREGRLPADTRRAMYEGERVRGNMVPDVLTSQLRDEDAAAPSGLRTVRIATHHAVRGTGFGSRLLDGIHDEFADAIDYFSVGYGATPRLLRFWRRAGYRSVHLSTTRNDSSGEYSAVMLRPVADAGAALLDRHAVAFRDRERDGLSDAHRDVDADVARGALRACPAPPAVDLTETAWRTVVGSAYGPGMYDTAPGAFRDLAIAALTDGGLDGLDAREERLLVRKVLQGHPWETVADDLGYVSTSACMRALGEAAKPLVERYGTAFARRERERFVDG
;
A
#
# COMPACT_ATOMS: atom_id res chain seq x y z
N MET A 1 29.80 -24.42 24.26
CA MET A 1 28.96 -24.82 23.11
C MET A 1 28.26 -23.64 22.45
N ILE A 2 27.11 -23.14 22.96
CA ILE A 2 26.34 -22.08 22.28
C ILE A 2 27.14 -20.78 22.14
N ALA A 3 27.81 -20.35 23.21
CA ALA A 3 28.71 -19.20 23.20
C ALA A 3 29.86 -19.35 22.18
N GLU A 4 30.46 -20.54 22.07
CA GLU A 4 31.54 -20.80 21.10
C GLU A 4 31.02 -20.74 19.67
N LEU A 5 29.87 -21.36 19.40
CA LEU A 5 29.23 -21.32 18.09
C LEU A 5 28.84 -19.90 17.68
N ALA A 6 28.29 -19.10 18.59
CA ALA A 6 27.95 -17.70 18.32
C ALA A 6 29.19 -16.88 17.94
N VAL A 7 30.31 -17.10 18.62
CA VAL A 7 31.60 -16.46 18.30
C VAL A 7 32.14 -16.92 16.95
N GLU A 8 32.04 -18.21 16.61
CA GLU A 8 32.45 -18.72 15.29
C GLU A 8 31.61 -18.13 14.16
N LEU A 9 30.30 -18.07 14.34
CA LEU A 9 29.37 -17.46 13.39
C LEU A 9 29.67 -15.98 13.19
N GLN A 10 29.86 -15.22 14.28
CA GLN A 10 30.19 -13.79 14.18
C GLN A 10 31.54 -13.57 13.50
N ARG A 11 32.57 -14.36 13.82
CA ARG A 11 33.87 -14.24 13.16
C ARG A 11 33.77 -14.48 11.65
N GLU A 12 32.99 -15.47 11.23
CA GLU A 12 32.74 -15.72 9.81
C GLU A 12 31.94 -14.56 9.18
N ALA A 13 30.91 -14.07 9.88
CA ALA A 13 30.10 -12.92 9.50
C ALA A 13 30.97 -11.67 9.27
N GLU A 14 31.84 -11.32 10.22
CA GLU A 14 32.73 -10.15 10.15
C GLU A 14 33.75 -10.30 9.02
N ARG A 15 34.35 -11.49 8.88
CA ARG A 15 35.34 -11.77 7.82
C ARG A 15 34.74 -11.64 6.43
N ALA A 16 33.48 -12.07 6.26
CA ALA A 16 32.77 -12.02 4.99
C ALA A 16 31.97 -10.71 4.80
N ASN A 17 31.86 -9.88 5.84
CA ASN A 17 30.90 -8.78 5.94
C ASN A 17 29.46 -9.24 5.63
N GLU A 18 29.12 -10.46 6.01
CA GLU A 18 27.80 -11.08 5.85
C GLU A 18 27.14 -11.22 7.23
N ARG A 19 25.90 -11.69 7.27
CA ARG A 19 25.13 -12.00 8.48
C ARG A 19 25.09 -13.49 8.70
N ARG A 20 24.86 -13.92 9.94
CA ARG A 20 24.57 -15.32 10.27
C ARG A 20 23.28 -15.46 11.05
N LEU A 21 22.64 -16.62 10.91
CA LEU A 21 21.39 -16.97 11.58
C LEU A 21 21.64 -18.08 12.60
N LEU A 22 21.31 -17.81 13.86
CA LEU A 22 21.34 -18.78 14.96
C LEU A 22 19.92 -19.08 15.43
N VAL A 23 19.49 -20.34 15.31
CA VAL A 23 18.21 -20.82 15.83
C VAL A 23 18.45 -21.53 17.16
N LEU A 24 17.77 -21.08 18.19
CA LEU A 24 17.72 -21.70 19.52
C LEU A 24 16.32 -22.31 19.68
N ALA A 25 16.20 -23.61 19.39
CA ALA A 25 14.93 -24.32 19.36
C ALA A 25 14.68 -25.07 20.68
N GLY A 26 13.52 -24.88 21.31
CA GLY A 26 13.15 -25.66 22.50
C GLY A 26 12.40 -24.84 23.54
N ASP A 27 12.81 -24.96 24.82
CA ASP A 27 12.22 -24.18 25.91
C ASP A 27 12.57 -22.68 25.80
N ARG A 28 11.54 -21.83 25.95
CA ARG A 28 11.68 -20.38 25.81
C ARG A 28 12.65 -19.76 26.81
N SER A 29 12.57 -20.13 28.10
CA SER A 29 13.41 -19.52 29.13
C SER A 29 14.87 -19.88 28.90
N ARG A 30 15.13 -21.15 28.56
CA ARG A 30 16.47 -21.58 28.13
C ARG A 30 16.94 -20.88 26.86
N GLY A 31 16.04 -20.62 25.92
CA GLY A 31 16.31 -19.84 24.71
C GLY A 31 16.75 -18.42 25.02
N ILE A 32 16.07 -17.75 25.96
CA ILE A 32 16.45 -16.42 26.45
C ILE A 32 17.82 -16.47 27.11
N ASP A 33 18.06 -17.40 28.04
CA ASP A 33 19.36 -17.55 28.71
C ASP A 33 20.48 -17.79 27.69
N ALA A 34 20.26 -18.71 26.73
CA ALA A 34 21.21 -19.02 25.67
C ALA A 34 21.46 -17.84 24.70
N ALA A 35 20.45 -17.00 24.44
CA ALA A 35 20.64 -15.77 23.66
C ALA A 35 21.46 -14.74 24.42
N TYR A 36 21.27 -14.62 25.74
CA TYR A 36 22.12 -13.77 26.57
C TYR A 36 23.56 -14.26 26.59
N ASP A 37 23.79 -15.58 26.70
CA ASP A 37 25.12 -16.18 26.61
C ASP A 37 25.77 -15.92 25.24
N ALA A 38 25.00 -16.05 24.15
CA ALA A 38 25.48 -15.77 22.80
C ALA A 38 25.86 -14.29 22.63
N VAL A 39 25.01 -13.35 23.05
CA VAL A 39 25.28 -11.91 22.99
C VAL A 39 26.51 -11.54 23.82
N ALA A 40 26.62 -12.09 25.05
CA ALA A 40 27.76 -11.83 25.92
C ALA A 40 29.08 -12.37 25.34
N ALA A 41 29.04 -13.52 24.66
CA ALA A 41 30.22 -14.13 24.04
C ALA A 41 30.73 -13.36 22.81
N VAL A 42 29.78 -12.82 22.02
CA VAL A 42 30.02 -12.00 20.82
C VAL A 42 30.63 -10.63 21.20
N GLY A 43 30.35 -10.14 22.42
CA GLY A 43 31.04 -8.97 22.98
C GLY A 43 30.63 -7.64 22.35
N VAL A 44 29.39 -7.55 21.87
CA VAL A 44 28.78 -6.31 21.38
C VAL A 44 28.17 -5.51 22.53
N ASP A 45 28.14 -4.19 22.38
CA ASP A 45 27.52 -3.28 23.35
C ASP A 45 25.98 -3.46 23.38
N ASP A 46 25.36 -3.20 24.54
CA ASP A 46 23.93 -3.48 24.76
C ASP A 46 23.01 -2.61 23.87
N ASP A 47 23.46 -1.43 23.45
CA ASP A 47 22.81 -0.52 22.50
C ASP A 47 22.86 -1.05 21.05
N ALA A 48 23.84 -1.88 20.71
CA ALA A 48 23.92 -2.55 19.42
C ALA A 48 22.99 -3.78 19.30
N VAL A 49 22.24 -4.11 20.36
CA VAL A 49 21.35 -5.27 20.46
C VAL A 49 19.89 -4.83 20.53
N SER A 50 19.01 -5.55 19.83
CA SER A 50 17.57 -5.42 20.01
C SER A 50 16.90 -6.76 20.21
N ILE A 51 15.82 -6.78 21.00
CA ILE A 51 14.98 -7.95 21.20
C ILE A 51 13.55 -7.66 20.77
N VAL A 52 12.97 -8.57 20.00
CA VAL A 52 11.58 -8.54 19.56
C VAL A 52 10.83 -9.64 20.31
N SER A 53 10.02 -9.27 21.31
CA SER A 53 9.29 -10.22 22.15
C SER A 53 7.98 -9.63 22.72
N GLU A 54 7.03 -10.53 23.03
CA GLU A 54 5.85 -10.20 23.85
C GLU A 54 6.21 -10.08 25.35
N ARG A 55 7.38 -10.56 25.78
CA ARG A 55 7.90 -10.31 27.14
C ARG A 55 8.52 -8.92 27.25
N GLU A 56 8.56 -8.42 28.47
CA GLU A 56 9.18 -7.16 28.88
C GLU A 56 10.28 -7.45 29.91
N GLY A 57 11.13 -6.46 30.17
CA GLY A 57 12.11 -6.47 31.25
C GLY A 57 13.48 -7.01 30.82
N PHE A 58 13.76 -6.98 29.52
CA PHE A 58 15.06 -7.19 28.95
C PHE A 58 15.95 -5.95 29.14
N ARG A 59 17.26 -6.17 29.09
CA ARG A 59 18.27 -5.10 29.23
C ARG A 59 18.54 -4.35 27.93
N PHE A 60 18.12 -4.93 26.80
CA PHE A 60 18.35 -4.42 25.45
C PHE A 60 17.15 -3.60 24.98
N GLU A 61 17.29 -2.91 23.85
CA GLU A 61 16.15 -2.23 23.23
C GLU A 61 15.05 -3.24 22.86
N GLU A 62 13.84 -2.98 23.36
CA GLU A 62 12.69 -3.87 23.19
C GLU A 62 11.75 -3.38 22.10
N HIS A 63 11.28 -4.32 21.28
CA HIS A 63 10.17 -4.09 20.35
C HIS A 63 9.12 -5.19 20.48
N ARG A 64 7.87 -4.81 20.22
CA ARG A 64 6.79 -5.80 20.08
C ARG A 64 6.78 -6.38 18.68
N PRO A 65 6.38 -7.66 18.49
CA PRO A 65 6.29 -8.25 17.15
C PRO A 65 5.45 -7.43 16.15
N GLN A 66 4.38 -6.77 16.62
CA GLN A 66 3.50 -5.91 15.82
C GLN A 66 4.15 -4.55 15.49
N ALA A 67 5.09 -4.11 16.33
CA ALA A 67 5.85 -2.86 16.18
C ALA A 67 7.27 -3.08 15.67
N ALA A 68 7.61 -4.31 15.23
CA ALA A 68 8.93 -4.64 14.70
C ALA A 68 9.30 -3.79 13.47
N GLY A 69 8.32 -3.13 12.83
CA GLY A 69 8.57 -2.12 11.81
C GLY A 69 9.38 -0.91 12.29
N ASP A 70 9.51 -0.66 13.59
CA ASP A 70 10.31 0.43 14.15
C ASP A 70 11.82 0.15 14.12
N LEU A 71 12.21 -1.12 13.91
CA LEU A 71 13.59 -1.53 13.62
C LEU A 71 14.03 -1.07 12.22
N LEU A 72 13.07 -0.73 11.35
CA LEU A 72 13.36 -0.36 9.97
C LEU A 72 14.06 0.99 9.90
N GLY A 73 15.20 1.01 9.22
CA GLY A 73 16.08 2.18 9.13
C GLY A 73 17.23 2.13 10.13
N ARG A 74 17.07 1.40 11.24
CA ARG A 74 18.13 1.17 12.24
C ARG A 74 19.11 0.09 11.79
N THR A 75 20.27 0.05 12.44
CA THR A 75 21.32 -0.95 12.20
C THR A 75 21.70 -1.55 13.55
N ARG A 76 21.73 -2.88 13.64
CA ARG A 76 22.05 -3.62 14.87
C ARG A 76 23.11 -4.68 14.60
N ALA A 77 23.98 -4.91 15.57
CA ALA A 77 24.92 -6.02 15.52
C ALA A 77 24.21 -7.35 15.81
N VAL A 78 23.26 -7.36 16.76
CA VAL A 78 22.46 -8.54 17.08
C VAL A 78 20.98 -8.19 17.18
N VAL A 79 20.13 -9.02 16.56
CA VAL A 79 18.68 -8.97 16.79
C VAL A 79 18.20 -10.33 17.26
N VAL A 80 17.56 -10.36 18.43
CA VAL A 80 16.91 -11.55 18.99
C VAL A 80 15.41 -11.48 18.69
N LEU A 81 14.87 -12.45 17.96
CA LEU A 81 13.44 -12.55 17.67
C LEU A 81 12.84 -13.75 18.42
N ASP A 82 11.93 -13.46 19.35
CA ASP A 82 11.20 -14.46 20.11
C ASP A 82 9.91 -14.88 19.40
N CYS A 83 9.87 -16.14 18.98
CA CYS A 83 8.80 -16.71 18.17
C CYS A 83 7.79 -17.56 18.97
N HIS A 84 7.82 -17.53 20.30
CA HIS A 84 6.99 -18.44 21.13
C HIS A 84 5.53 -18.01 21.24
N ASP A 85 5.25 -16.76 21.63
CA ASP A 85 3.89 -16.31 21.94
C ASP A 85 3.19 -15.69 20.73
N ARG A 86 3.96 -15.11 19.81
CA ARG A 86 3.45 -14.46 18.60
C ARG A 86 4.52 -14.31 17.54
N PHE A 87 4.55 -15.25 16.61
CA PHE A 87 5.42 -15.17 15.43
C PHE A 87 4.71 -14.48 14.26
N VAL A 88 5.12 -13.24 13.97
CA VAL A 88 4.61 -12.47 12.82
C VAL A 88 5.65 -12.52 11.68
N PRO A 89 5.29 -12.95 10.44
CA PRO A 89 6.24 -13.00 9.33
C PRO A 89 6.92 -11.67 9.00
N ASN A 90 6.20 -10.56 9.18
CA ASN A 90 6.76 -9.21 9.00
C ASN A 90 7.86 -8.90 10.02
N ALA A 91 7.74 -9.40 11.26
CA ALA A 91 8.73 -9.18 12.30
C ALA A 91 10.05 -9.88 11.94
N LEU A 92 9.99 -11.08 11.35
CA LEU A 92 11.16 -11.76 10.81
C LEU A 92 11.85 -10.94 9.70
N GLY A 93 11.07 -10.41 8.76
CA GLY A 93 11.62 -9.57 7.69
C GLY A 93 12.28 -8.29 8.24
N ALA A 94 11.65 -7.64 9.22
CA ALA A 94 12.18 -6.44 9.85
C ALA A 94 13.44 -6.70 10.69
N ALA A 95 13.41 -7.76 11.51
CA ALA A 95 14.55 -8.20 12.31
C ALA A 95 15.76 -8.54 11.43
N ALA A 96 15.56 -9.36 10.39
CA ALA A 96 16.61 -9.70 9.44
C ALA A 96 17.18 -8.45 8.77
N GLY A 97 16.32 -7.52 8.35
CA GLY A 97 16.74 -6.29 7.66
C GLY A 97 17.46 -5.26 8.53
N ALA A 98 17.36 -5.35 9.86
CA ALA A 98 18.03 -4.46 10.81
C ALA A 98 19.45 -4.93 11.17
N VAL A 99 19.76 -6.22 11.04
CA VAL A 99 21.10 -6.76 11.30
C VAL A 99 22.10 -6.30 10.23
N ASP A 100 23.26 -5.80 10.65
CA ASP A 100 24.34 -5.37 9.76
C ASP A 100 25.27 -6.50 9.30
N GLY A 101 26.13 -6.22 8.30
CA GLY A 101 27.26 -7.11 8.00
C GLY A 101 28.15 -7.32 9.21
N GLY A 102 28.53 -8.56 9.50
CA GLY A 102 29.21 -8.95 10.74
C GLY A 102 28.27 -9.38 11.87
N GLY A 103 26.97 -9.13 11.73
CA GLY A 103 25.99 -9.35 12.79
C GLY A 103 25.33 -10.73 12.82
N LEU A 104 24.58 -10.96 13.90
CA LEU A 104 23.79 -12.18 14.13
C LEU A 104 22.29 -11.88 14.20
N LEU A 105 21.51 -12.68 13.48
CA LEU A 105 20.07 -12.83 13.73
C LEU A 105 19.87 -14.07 14.61
N VAL A 106 19.27 -13.91 15.78
CA VAL A 106 18.99 -15.01 16.71
C VAL A 106 17.49 -15.27 16.76
N LEU A 107 17.04 -16.49 16.46
CA LEU A 107 15.64 -16.88 16.57
C LEU A 107 15.43 -17.78 17.79
N LEU A 108 14.54 -17.37 18.69
CA LEU A 108 14.06 -18.23 19.78
C LEU A 108 12.79 -18.92 19.31
N THR A 109 12.87 -20.20 18.97
CA THR A 109 11.72 -20.94 18.46
C THR A 109 11.29 -22.01 19.45
N PRO A 110 10.00 -22.38 19.44
CA PRO A 110 9.61 -23.68 19.96
C PRO A 110 10.38 -24.81 19.25
N ASP A 111 10.23 -26.03 19.79
CA ASP A 111 10.66 -27.26 19.13
C ASP A 111 10.22 -27.28 17.65
N LEU A 112 11.19 -27.40 16.74
CA LEU A 112 10.95 -27.26 15.29
C LEU A 112 10.04 -28.36 14.73
N ASP A 113 10.01 -29.56 15.32
CA ASP A 113 9.14 -30.66 14.90
C ASP A 113 7.69 -30.50 15.34
N ARG A 114 7.46 -29.61 16.32
CA ARG A 114 6.14 -29.33 16.88
C ARG A 114 5.60 -27.95 16.52
N TRP A 115 6.46 -27.01 16.11
CA TRP A 115 6.10 -25.60 15.97
C TRP A 115 4.92 -25.36 15.01
N SER A 116 4.82 -26.10 13.90
CA SER A 116 3.68 -25.99 12.97
C SER A 116 2.33 -26.41 13.58
N ARG A 117 2.35 -27.23 14.63
CA ARG A 117 1.14 -27.69 15.35
C ARG A 117 0.76 -26.77 16.51
N LEU A 118 1.64 -25.86 16.90
CA LEU A 118 1.34 -24.88 17.94
C LEU A 118 0.51 -23.73 17.35
N ARG A 119 -0.36 -23.16 18.19
CA ARG A 119 -1.11 -21.95 17.87
C ARG A 119 -0.67 -20.84 18.80
N ASP A 120 -0.45 -19.65 18.25
CA ASP A 120 0.05 -18.49 18.95
C ASP A 120 -0.87 -17.27 18.71
N GLY A 121 -0.51 -16.12 19.25
CA GLY A 121 -1.33 -14.91 19.11
C GLY A 121 -1.47 -14.42 17.67
N PHE A 122 -0.55 -14.75 16.76
CA PHE A 122 -0.68 -14.41 15.34
C PHE A 122 -1.77 -15.26 14.66
N ASP A 123 -1.89 -16.53 15.02
CA ASP A 123 -2.92 -17.43 14.51
C ASP A 123 -4.33 -16.96 14.89
N GLU A 124 -4.51 -16.34 16.05
CA GLU A 124 -5.77 -15.68 16.44
C GLU A 124 -6.19 -14.59 15.43
N SER A 125 -5.22 -13.96 14.76
CA SER A 125 -5.48 -12.95 13.72
C SER A 125 -5.85 -13.54 12.35
N LEU A 126 -5.66 -14.85 12.19
CA LEU A 126 -6.05 -15.65 11.03
C LEU A 126 -7.40 -16.35 11.26
N ALA A 127 -7.75 -16.63 12.51
CA ALA A 127 -9.03 -17.18 12.95
C ALA A 127 -10.17 -16.15 12.79
N VAL A 128 -10.62 -15.94 11.56
CA VAL A 128 -11.69 -15.01 11.23
C VAL A 128 -13.04 -15.67 11.48
N PRO A 129 -13.93 -15.10 12.33
CA PRO A 129 -15.26 -15.66 12.54
C PRO A 129 -16.02 -15.87 11.22
N PRO A 130 -16.76 -16.98 11.07
CA PRO A 130 -17.12 -17.96 12.10
C PRO A 130 -16.05 -19.02 12.40
N TYR A 131 -14.88 -18.97 11.75
CA TYR A 131 -13.78 -19.91 12.00
C TYR A 131 -13.09 -19.61 13.33
N GLY A 132 -12.68 -20.67 14.02
CA GLY A 132 -11.91 -20.63 15.27
C GLY A 132 -10.42 -20.87 15.04
N LEU A 133 -9.67 -20.86 16.14
CA LEU A 133 -8.23 -21.12 16.13
C LEU A 133 -7.89 -22.54 15.66
N ASP A 134 -8.78 -23.50 15.90
CA ASP A 134 -8.63 -24.89 15.49
C ASP A 134 -8.72 -25.07 13.96
N ASP A 135 -9.36 -24.13 13.25
CA ASP A 135 -9.46 -24.14 11.78
C ASP A 135 -8.21 -23.57 11.11
N VAL A 136 -7.41 -22.78 11.83
CA VAL A 136 -6.16 -22.21 11.31
C VAL A 136 -5.13 -23.32 11.16
N THR A 137 -4.44 -23.38 10.02
CA THR A 137 -3.37 -24.37 9.79
C THR A 137 -2.00 -23.83 10.18
N GLY A 138 -0.95 -24.65 10.09
CA GLY A 138 0.42 -24.24 10.40
C GLY A 138 1.40 -24.47 9.24
N ARG A 139 0.89 -24.40 8.01
CA ARG A 139 1.60 -24.67 6.77
C ARG A 139 2.72 -23.66 6.52
N PHE A 140 2.51 -22.39 6.85
CA PHE A 140 3.57 -21.39 6.73
C PHE A 140 4.76 -21.75 7.64
N ARG A 141 4.49 -22.11 8.90
CA ARG A 141 5.53 -22.54 9.85
C ARG A 141 6.20 -23.83 9.43
N GLU A 142 5.44 -24.80 8.92
CA GLU A 142 6.01 -26.04 8.37
C GLU A 142 6.99 -25.74 7.23
N ARG A 143 6.60 -24.87 6.30
CA ARG A 143 7.49 -24.42 5.22
C ARG A 143 8.71 -23.69 5.77
N LEU A 144 8.56 -22.79 6.72
CA LEU A 144 9.65 -22.03 7.35
C LEU A 144 10.66 -22.95 8.05
N VAL A 145 10.19 -23.93 8.82
CA VAL A 145 11.07 -24.94 9.42
C VAL A 145 11.81 -25.71 8.34
N GLY A 146 11.12 -26.06 7.25
CA GLY A 146 11.73 -26.68 6.08
C GLY A 146 12.84 -25.82 5.45
N THR A 147 12.68 -24.50 5.37
CA THR A 147 13.73 -23.61 4.83
C THR A 147 14.90 -23.44 5.80
N LEU A 148 14.64 -23.35 7.11
CA LEU A 148 15.67 -23.29 8.15
C LEU A 148 16.59 -24.53 8.08
N ARG A 149 16.01 -25.73 8.06
CA ARG A 149 16.78 -27.00 8.05
C ARG A 149 17.59 -27.19 6.76
N ARG A 150 17.08 -26.73 5.61
CA ARG A 150 17.74 -26.91 4.30
C ARG A 150 18.85 -25.90 4.04
N HIS A 151 18.75 -24.68 4.56
CA HIS A 151 19.66 -23.61 4.18
C HIS A 151 21.03 -23.75 4.85
N PRO A 152 22.15 -23.61 4.11
CA PRO A 152 23.47 -23.89 4.67
C PRO A 152 23.98 -22.91 5.71
N GLY A 153 23.69 -21.62 5.55
CA GLY A 153 24.10 -20.58 6.49
C GLY A 153 23.21 -20.41 7.73
N VAL A 154 22.49 -21.47 8.14
CA VAL A 154 21.60 -21.44 9.32
C VAL A 154 22.13 -22.42 10.36
N ALA A 155 22.51 -21.89 11.52
CA ALA A 155 22.88 -22.68 12.68
C ALA A 155 21.63 -23.07 13.46
N ILE A 156 21.54 -24.31 13.92
CA ILE A 156 20.41 -24.83 14.68
C ILE A 156 20.93 -25.54 15.91
N VAL A 157 20.52 -25.04 17.07
CA VAL A 157 20.76 -25.65 18.38
C VAL A 157 19.43 -26.12 18.94
N ASP A 158 19.31 -27.43 19.18
CA ASP A 158 18.21 -27.99 19.97
C ASP A 158 18.57 -27.85 21.45
N LEU A 159 17.79 -27.04 22.17
CA LEU A 159 17.92 -26.84 23.60
C LEU A 159 17.30 -27.99 24.40
N GLY A 160 16.49 -28.83 23.77
CA GLY A 160 15.76 -29.93 24.37
C GLY A 160 14.76 -29.52 25.45
N GLY A 161 14.27 -30.51 26.20
CA GLY A 161 13.41 -30.30 27.37
C GLY A 161 14.18 -29.70 28.57
N ARG A 162 13.50 -29.43 29.68
CA ARG A 162 14.05 -28.68 30.83
C ARG A 162 15.37 -29.23 31.42
N ASP A 163 15.62 -30.54 31.28
CA ASP A 163 16.79 -31.24 31.85
C ASP A 163 17.74 -31.83 30.77
N ALA A 164 17.49 -31.57 29.49
CA ALA A 164 18.33 -32.08 28.40
C ALA A 164 19.54 -31.17 28.13
N GLU A 165 20.71 -31.74 27.82
CA GLU A 165 21.83 -30.93 27.33
C GLU A 165 21.54 -30.38 25.93
N PRO A 166 21.88 -29.12 25.64
CA PRO A 166 21.70 -28.57 24.32
C PRO A 166 22.61 -29.28 23.32
N THR A 167 22.13 -29.48 22.09
CA THR A 167 22.90 -30.12 21.02
C THR A 167 22.89 -29.25 19.77
N ILE A 168 24.04 -29.19 19.08
CA ILE A 168 24.15 -28.52 17.78
C ILE A 168 23.65 -29.52 16.72
N GLU A 169 22.46 -29.27 16.17
CA GLU A 169 21.98 -30.02 14.99
C GLU A 169 22.76 -29.60 13.74
N ARG A 170 23.11 -28.31 13.66
CA ARG A 170 23.82 -27.71 12.53
C ARG A 170 24.59 -26.48 12.98
N ASP A 171 25.85 -26.36 12.57
CA ASP A 171 26.71 -25.22 12.90
C ASP A 171 26.43 -23.98 12.06
N GLY A 172 25.94 -24.13 10.82
CA GLY A 172 25.59 -23.01 9.94
C GLY A 172 26.80 -22.29 9.33
N LEU A 173 28.01 -22.81 9.50
CA LEU A 173 29.25 -22.23 8.95
C LEU A 173 29.37 -22.60 7.46
N THR A 174 29.70 -21.62 6.61
CA THR A 174 29.79 -21.82 5.15
C THR A 174 31.17 -21.53 4.57
N ASP A 175 32.10 -21.04 5.39
CA ASP A 175 33.45 -20.59 5.02
C ASP A 175 33.52 -19.83 3.69
N PRO A 176 32.76 -18.71 3.53
CA PRO A 176 32.78 -17.95 2.28
C PRO A 176 34.14 -17.27 2.10
N PRO A 177 34.53 -16.82 0.89
CA PRO A 177 35.70 -15.95 0.74
C PRO A 177 35.53 -14.65 1.56
N ALA A 178 36.63 -13.98 1.87
CA ALA A 178 36.56 -12.68 2.55
C ALA A 178 35.81 -11.64 1.71
N ALA A 179 35.18 -10.68 2.38
CA ALA A 179 34.40 -9.63 1.73
C ALA A 179 35.22 -8.94 0.62
N THR A 180 34.62 -8.76 -0.56
CA THR A 180 35.21 -7.87 -1.56
C THR A 180 35.09 -6.43 -1.03
N PRO A 181 36.18 -5.63 -1.02
CA PRO A 181 36.10 -4.24 -0.59
C PRO A 181 35.07 -3.46 -1.41
N ARG A 182 34.36 -2.54 -0.75
CA ARG A 182 33.43 -1.64 -1.43
C ARG A 182 34.15 -0.80 -2.48
N SER A 183 33.45 -0.48 -3.56
CA SER A 183 33.97 0.42 -4.58
C SER A 183 34.14 1.83 -4.01
N THR A 184 35.29 2.46 -4.29
CA THR A 184 35.55 3.82 -3.81
C THR A 184 34.81 4.84 -4.68
N PRO A 185 33.99 5.73 -4.10
CA PRO A 185 33.35 6.80 -4.85
C PRO A 185 34.39 7.79 -5.39
N VAL A 186 34.14 8.28 -6.61
CA VAL A 186 35.00 9.27 -7.27
C VAL A 186 34.15 10.48 -7.65
N VAL A 187 34.66 11.68 -7.36
CA VAL A 187 34.04 12.94 -7.78
C VAL A 187 34.18 13.10 -9.30
N PRO A 188 33.08 13.22 -10.06
CA PRO A 188 33.15 13.48 -11.50
C PRO A 188 33.80 14.84 -11.78
N ALA A 189 34.70 14.92 -12.76
CA ALA A 189 35.43 16.16 -13.08
C ALA A 189 34.55 17.38 -13.46
N ASN A 190 33.31 17.14 -13.89
CA ASN A 190 32.33 18.17 -14.22
C ASN A 190 31.04 17.99 -13.38
N ALA A 191 31.20 17.74 -12.08
CA ALA A 191 30.09 17.64 -11.12
C ALA A 191 29.32 18.97 -11.04
N ALA A 192 27.99 18.89 -11.13
CA ALA A 192 27.11 20.02 -10.84
C ALA A 192 26.82 20.14 -9.35
N PHE A 193 26.81 19.01 -8.63
CA PHE A 193 26.69 18.98 -7.18
C PHE A 193 28.06 19.17 -6.50
N PRO A 194 28.08 19.64 -5.23
CA PRO A 194 29.33 19.86 -4.50
C PRO A 194 30.14 18.57 -4.30
N ASP A 195 31.47 18.68 -4.32
CA ASP A 195 32.41 17.57 -4.04
C ASP A 195 32.10 16.88 -2.71
N ALA A 196 31.67 17.65 -1.70
CA ALA A 196 31.26 17.14 -0.39
C ALA A 196 30.10 16.12 -0.47
N ALA A 197 29.20 16.24 -1.44
CA ALA A 197 28.10 15.30 -1.65
C ALA A 197 28.61 13.95 -2.18
N TYR A 198 29.56 13.98 -3.12
CA TYR A 198 30.21 12.78 -3.66
C TYR A 198 31.12 12.11 -2.63
N ALA A 199 31.87 12.90 -1.86
CA ALA A 199 32.71 12.39 -0.77
C ALA A 199 31.90 11.76 0.37
N ALA A 200 30.62 12.13 0.50
CA ALA A 200 29.69 11.54 1.46
C ALA A 200 29.01 10.24 0.96
N CYS A 201 29.25 9.81 -0.28
CA CYS A 201 28.82 8.51 -0.77
C CYS A 201 29.68 7.40 -0.14
N LEU A 202 29.11 6.20 0.05
CA LEU A 202 29.85 5.02 0.54
C LEU A 202 30.36 4.12 -0.59
N THR A 203 29.72 4.18 -1.76
CA THR A 203 30.06 3.35 -2.93
C THR A 203 30.13 4.19 -4.20
N ALA A 204 30.90 3.71 -5.19
CA ALA A 204 30.88 4.30 -6.54
C ALA A 204 29.49 4.20 -7.18
N ASP A 205 28.67 3.22 -6.76
CA ASP A 205 27.31 3.07 -7.23
C ASP A 205 26.40 4.22 -6.75
N GLN A 206 26.50 4.60 -5.46
CA GLN A 206 25.83 5.79 -4.94
C GLN A 206 26.32 7.07 -5.63
N ALA A 207 27.63 7.21 -5.88
CA ALA A 207 28.17 8.36 -6.62
C ALA A 207 27.61 8.45 -8.05
N ARG A 208 27.44 7.30 -8.73
CA ARG A 208 26.80 7.23 -10.05
C ARG A 208 25.32 7.59 -9.99
N ALA A 209 24.59 7.17 -8.96
CA ALA A 209 23.21 7.60 -8.74
C ALA A 209 23.13 9.12 -8.47
N LEU A 210 24.00 9.66 -7.61
CA LEU A 210 24.09 11.09 -7.35
C LEU A 210 24.35 11.89 -8.63
N ARG A 211 25.21 11.38 -9.51
CA ARG A 211 25.45 11.94 -10.85
C ARG A 211 24.20 11.95 -11.73
N ALA A 212 23.33 10.95 -11.61
CA ALA A 212 22.04 10.96 -12.31
C ALA A 212 21.10 12.02 -11.71
N PHE A 213 21.07 12.19 -10.38
CA PHE A 213 20.28 13.23 -9.71
C PHE A 213 20.63 14.66 -10.14
N GLU A 214 21.85 14.92 -10.62
CA GLU A 214 22.24 16.25 -11.13
C GLU A 214 21.33 16.78 -12.25
N SER A 215 20.68 15.92 -13.05
CA SER A 215 19.71 16.41 -14.04
C SER A 215 18.53 17.17 -13.42
N LEU A 216 18.19 16.91 -12.16
CA LEU A 216 17.05 17.54 -11.50
C LEU A 216 17.29 19.03 -11.21
N SER A 217 18.53 19.52 -11.34
CA SER A 217 18.81 20.95 -11.35
C SER A 217 18.21 21.66 -12.57
N THR A 218 17.78 20.92 -13.59
CA THR A 218 17.14 21.45 -14.80
C THR A 218 15.70 20.93 -14.90
N PRO A 219 14.70 21.80 -15.16
CA PRO A 219 13.34 21.36 -15.45
C PRO A 219 13.26 20.44 -16.67
N GLY A 220 12.26 19.55 -16.70
CA GLY A 220 12.02 18.60 -17.79
C GLY A 220 12.79 17.28 -17.64
N TYR A 221 13.34 16.98 -16.47
CA TYR A 221 14.00 15.69 -16.20
C TYR A 221 13.26 14.88 -15.12
N ALA A 222 13.23 13.57 -15.33
CA ALA A 222 12.80 12.60 -14.33
C ALA A 222 13.93 11.62 -14.06
N VAL A 223 14.19 11.30 -12.79
CA VAL A 223 15.17 10.28 -12.40
C VAL A 223 14.44 9.11 -11.75
N VAL A 224 14.68 7.90 -12.23
CA VAL A 224 14.14 6.67 -11.63
C VAL A 224 15.29 5.91 -10.99
N VAL A 225 15.25 5.74 -9.68
CA VAL A 225 16.25 4.99 -8.91
C VAL A 225 15.62 3.70 -8.43
N GLU A 226 16.10 2.57 -8.94
CA GLU A 226 15.68 1.25 -8.50
C GLU A 226 16.79 0.59 -7.67
N SER A 227 16.44 -0.03 -6.55
CA SER A 227 17.41 -0.83 -5.79
C SER A 227 16.72 -1.93 -5.01
N ASP A 228 17.48 -2.93 -4.59
CA ASP A 228 17.05 -3.77 -3.48
C ASP A 228 17.25 -3.00 -2.16
N ARG A 229 16.75 -3.57 -1.05
CA ARG A 229 16.92 -2.92 0.25
C ARG A 229 18.39 -2.91 0.68
N GLY A 230 18.80 -1.87 1.41
CA GLY A 230 20.16 -1.78 1.95
C GLY A 230 21.24 -1.46 0.91
N ARG A 231 20.88 -0.89 -0.25
CA ARG A 231 21.81 -0.40 -1.28
C ARG A 231 22.03 1.13 -1.26
N GLY A 232 21.45 1.83 -0.27
CA GLY A 232 21.71 3.25 -0.04
C GLY A 232 20.93 4.24 -0.92
N LYS A 233 19.77 3.83 -1.44
CA LYS A 233 18.84 4.66 -2.25
C LYS A 233 18.43 5.96 -1.58
N SER A 234 17.83 5.88 -0.38
CA SER A 234 17.37 7.05 0.37
C SER A 234 18.53 7.97 0.77
N SER A 235 19.71 7.38 1.01
CA SER A 235 20.92 8.15 1.31
C SER A 235 21.39 8.97 0.10
N ALA A 236 21.47 8.37 -1.09
CA ALA A 236 21.79 9.10 -2.33
C ALA A 236 20.75 10.18 -2.66
N ALA A 237 19.46 9.88 -2.46
CA ALA A 237 18.38 10.85 -2.64
C ALA A 237 18.47 12.03 -1.65
N GLY A 238 18.88 11.78 -0.40
CA GLY A 238 19.11 12.83 0.59
C GLY A 238 20.30 13.73 0.27
N LEU A 239 21.42 13.15 -0.18
CA LEU A 239 22.57 13.93 -0.67
C LEU A 239 22.17 14.81 -1.87
N ALA A 240 21.36 14.28 -2.80
CA ALA A 240 20.80 15.07 -3.90
C ALA A 240 19.87 16.19 -3.43
N ALA A 241 18.97 15.91 -2.48
CA ALA A 241 18.06 16.90 -1.91
C ALA A 241 18.82 18.05 -1.25
N GLY A 242 19.85 17.74 -0.45
CA GLY A 242 20.72 18.74 0.18
C GLY A 242 21.48 19.57 -0.86
N ALA A 243 22.05 18.94 -1.88
CA ALA A 243 22.78 19.64 -2.95
C ALA A 243 21.88 20.61 -3.74
N LEU A 244 20.66 20.18 -4.08
CA LEU A 244 19.66 21.03 -4.74
C LEU A 244 19.21 22.19 -3.85
N ALA A 245 18.98 21.93 -2.56
CA ALA A 245 18.61 22.97 -1.62
C ALA A 245 19.73 24.00 -1.44
N LEU A 246 21.00 23.58 -1.34
CA LEU A 246 22.16 24.49 -1.31
C LEU A 246 22.26 25.37 -2.57
N ALA A 247 21.74 24.90 -3.70
CA ALA A 247 21.62 25.67 -4.94
C ALA A 247 20.37 26.58 -4.99
N GLY A 248 19.59 26.69 -3.91
CA GLY A 248 18.42 27.56 -3.81
C GLY A 248 17.08 26.94 -4.20
N VAL A 249 17.01 25.61 -4.41
CA VAL A 249 15.79 24.93 -4.87
C VAL A 249 14.84 24.59 -3.71
N ASP A 250 13.51 24.74 -3.89
CA ASP A 250 12.50 24.12 -3.01
C ASP A 250 12.32 22.65 -3.41
N VAL A 251 12.89 21.76 -2.61
CA VAL A 251 12.82 20.31 -2.78
C VAL A 251 11.71 19.77 -1.88
N LEU A 252 10.66 19.25 -2.49
CA LEU A 252 9.59 18.55 -1.79
C LEU A 252 9.88 17.05 -1.76
N VAL A 253 10.02 16.49 -0.56
CA VAL A 253 10.17 15.04 -0.36
C VAL A 253 8.82 14.46 0.04
N THR A 254 8.45 13.32 -0.55
CA THR A 254 7.24 12.58 -0.15
C THR A 254 7.50 11.08 -0.15
N ALA A 255 6.86 10.39 0.79
CA ALA A 255 6.92 8.95 1.01
C ALA A 255 5.64 8.52 1.75
N PRO A 256 5.33 7.22 1.91
CA PRO A 256 4.12 6.77 2.61
C PRO A 256 3.96 7.34 4.02
N ALA A 257 5.07 7.50 4.74
CA ALA A 257 5.14 8.21 6.02
C ALA A 257 6.51 8.90 6.17
N PHE A 258 6.62 9.86 7.08
CA PHE A 258 7.88 10.59 7.30
C PHE A 258 9.04 9.65 7.69
N ARG A 259 8.78 8.60 8.48
CA ARG A 259 9.81 7.61 8.85
C ARG A 259 10.51 6.97 7.64
N ASN A 260 9.80 6.81 6.52
CA ASN A 260 10.37 6.26 5.29
C ASN A 260 11.33 7.25 4.62
N ALA A 261 11.11 8.55 4.80
CA ALA A 261 11.95 9.62 4.29
C ALA A 261 12.99 10.13 5.31
N ALA A 262 13.00 9.62 6.55
CA ALA A 262 13.86 10.14 7.61
C ALA A 262 15.36 10.12 7.22
N GLU A 263 15.81 9.06 6.56
CA GLU A 263 17.17 8.94 6.03
C GLU A 263 17.49 9.99 4.96
N VAL A 264 16.52 10.33 4.09
CA VAL A 264 16.68 11.42 3.10
C VAL A 264 16.99 12.73 3.82
N PHE A 265 16.27 13.04 4.90
CA PHE A 265 16.49 14.25 5.69
C PHE A 265 17.81 14.21 6.48
N ALA A 266 18.17 13.07 7.08
CA ALA A 266 19.43 12.91 7.80
C ALA A 266 20.63 13.23 6.90
N ARG A 267 20.67 12.65 5.69
CA ARG A 267 21.75 12.87 4.72
C ARG A 267 21.74 14.27 4.11
N ALA A 268 20.55 14.85 3.89
CA ALA A 268 20.44 16.24 3.45
C ALA A 268 21.00 17.21 4.50
N ARG A 269 20.67 17.01 5.79
CA ARG A 269 21.21 17.82 6.90
C ARG A 269 22.72 17.72 6.99
N GLU A 270 23.26 16.51 6.98
CA GLU A 270 24.71 16.29 7.04
C GLU A 270 25.45 17.09 5.95
N LEU A 271 24.95 17.04 4.71
CA LEU A 271 25.55 17.78 3.61
C LEU A 271 25.43 19.30 3.79
N VAL A 272 24.26 19.79 4.20
CA VAL A 272 24.03 21.23 4.43
C VAL A 272 24.93 21.76 5.55
N SER A 273 25.06 21.02 6.66
CA SER A 273 25.94 21.38 7.77
C SER A 273 27.41 21.45 7.37
N ARG A 274 27.88 20.55 6.48
CA ARG A 274 29.25 20.58 5.92
C ARG A 274 29.47 21.77 4.97
N GLY A 275 28.42 22.23 4.29
CA GLY A 275 28.47 23.36 3.35
C GLY A 275 28.57 24.74 4.02
N ASP A 276 28.20 24.85 5.30
CA ASP A 276 28.12 26.13 6.04
C ASP A 276 29.44 26.51 6.77
N GLY A 277 30.57 25.87 6.44
CA GLY A 277 31.89 26.24 6.95
C GLY A 277 32.21 25.79 8.39
N GLY A 278 31.45 24.85 8.96
CA GLY A 278 31.71 24.28 10.29
C GLY A 278 32.88 23.29 10.30
N THR A 279 33.94 23.60 11.04
CA THR A 279 34.97 22.64 11.48
C THR A 279 34.35 21.61 12.43
N PHE A 280 34.66 20.33 12.21
CA PHE A 280 34.28 19.22 13.09
C PHE A 280 34.62 19.51 14.56
N ALA A 281 33.61 19.41 15.43
CA ALA A 281 33.80 18.74 16.71
C ALA A 281 33.33 17.29 16.48
N ASP A 282 34.15 16.33 16.90
CA ASP A 282 33.88 14.91 16.76
C ASP A 282 32.48 14.55 17.28
N ALA A 283 31.76 13.74 16.50
CA ALA A 283 30.44 13.26 16.87
C ALA A 283 30.57 12.26 18.02
N GLU A 284 30.15 12.67 19.22
CA GLU A 284 29.63 11.75 20.23
C GLU A 284 28.14 11.53 19.95
N ASP A 285 27.68 10.30 20.18
CA ASP A 285 26.34 9.78 19.95
C ASP A 285 25.19 10.72 20.39
N PRO A 286 24.09 10.80 19.63
CA PRO A 286 22.87 11.46 20.08
C PRO A 286 22.07 10.53 20.99
N GLU A 287 22.67 10.06 22.10
CA GLU A 287 21.96 9.36 23.18
C GLU A 287 22.45 9.84 24.55
N ALA A 288 22.11 11.07 24.95
CA ALA A 288 21.91 11.46 26.35
C ALA A 288 21.46 12.93 26.46
N ASP A 289 20.27 13.15 27.02
CA ASP A 289 20.06 13.85 28.30
C ASP A 289 18.76 14.67 28.29
N ASP A 290 17.66 14.02 28.68
CA ASP A 290 16.43 14.70 29.10
C ASP A 290 16.41 14.78 30.64
N ARG A 291 17.06 15.82 31.21
CA ARG A 291 16.84 16.26 32.59
C ARG A 291 16.95 17.78 32.75
N THR A 292 15.79 18.43 32.72
CA THR A 292 15.39 19.66 33.43
C THR A 292 16.47 20.53 34.12
N THR A 293 16.57 21.82 33.75
CA THR A 293 16.48 22.97 34.69
C THR A 293 16.33 24.33 33.97
N GLN A 294 15.85 25.32 34.72
CA GLN A 294 15.23 26.58 34.32
C GLN A 294 16.19 27.68 33.79
N ALA A 295 15.67 28.41 32.78
CA ALA A 295 15.76 29.85 32.53
C ALA A 295 17.08 30.63 32.77
N SER A 296 17.67 31.12 31.67
CA SER A 296 18.06 32.53 31.52
C SER A 296 18.37 32.86 30.05
N ASP A 297 17.78 33.96 29.56
CA ASP A 297 18.01 34.59 28.25
C ASP A 297 19.48 34.75 27.88
N ASP A 298 19.89 34.30 26.68
CA ASP A 298 20.66 35.16 25.77
C ASP A 298 20.54 34.72 24.30
N ARG A 299 20.61 35.69 23.40
CA ARG A 299 20.19 35.63 22.00
C ARG A 299 21.20 34.93 21.08
N THR A 300 20.82 33.85 20.39
CA THR A 300 21.44 33.46 19.09
C THR A 300 20.54 32.50 18.29
N THR A 301 20.20 32.91 17.06
CA THR A 301 19.70 32.12 15.90
C THR A 301 18.89 30.85 16.15
N GLN A 302 17.55 30.98 16.14
CA GLN A 302 16.60 29.86 16.04
C GLN A 302 16.71 29.15 14.68
N ALA A 303 17.37 28.00 14.63
CA ALA A 303 17.02 26.96 13.67
C ALA A 303 15.71 26.30 14.16
N SER A 304 14.69 26.22 13.31
CA SER A 304 13.44 25.55 13.65
C SER A 304 13.69 24.05 13.81
N ASP A 305 13.37 23.50 14.98
CA ASP A 305 13.54 22.08 15.36
C ASP A 305 12.50 21.14 14.72
N ASP A 306 12.03 21.48 13.52
CA ASP A 306 11.08 20.66 12.76
C ASP A 306 11.85 19.56 11.99
N PRO A 307 11.72 18.27 12.35
CA PRO A 307 12.42 17.20 11.65
C PRO A 307 11.97 17.04 10.19
N THR A 308 10.87 17.69 9.79
CA THR A 308 10.29 17.59 8.46
C THR A 308 10.68 18.72 7.51
N THR A 309 11.45 19.71 7.99
CA THR A 309 11.87 20.87 7.20
C THR A 309 13.35 21.19 7.42
N LEU A 310 14.05 21.53 6.34
CA LEU A 310 15.44 21.99 6.34
C LEU A 310 15.54 23.20 5.43
N SER A 311 16.09 24.32 5.93
CA SER A 311 16.34 25.52 5.13
C SER A 311 17.84 25.72 4.94
N THR A 312 18.24 26.37 3.84
CA THR A 312 19.64 26.66 3.52
C THR A 312 19.89 28.17 3.44
N PRO A 313 21.15 28.63 3.63
CA PRO A 313 21.48 30.05 3.52
C PRO A 313 21.17 30.67 2.14
N ALA A 314 21.20 29.86 1.08
CA ALA A 314 20.87 30.28 -0.29
C ALA A 314 19.36 30.45 -0.55
N GLY A 315 18.51 30.25 0.46
CA GLY A 315 17.05 30.37 0.35
C GLY A 315 16.35 29.12 -0.18
N GLY A 316 17.09 28.06 -0.52
CA GLY A 316 16.53 26.75 -0.84
C GLY A 316 16.15 25.96 0.41
N ARG A 317 15.29 24.94 0.25
CA ARG A 317 14.79 24.14 1.37
C ARG A 317 14.48 22.71 0.96
N VAL A 318 14.51 21.79 1.92
CA VAL A 318 13.97 20.43 1.81
C VAL A 318 12.80 20.34 2.79
N ARG A 319 11.63 19.88 2.32
CA ARG A 319 10.45 19.74 3.19
C ARG A 319 9.65 18.49 2.87
N PHE A 320 9.04 17.89 3.89
CA PHE A 320 8.22 16.70 3.71
C PHE A 320 6.73 17.06 3.62
N LEU A 321 6.00 16.42 2.71
CA LEU A 321 4.54 16.38 2.77
C LEU A 321 4.04 14.94 2.56
N PRO A 322 2.94 14.54 3.23
CA PRO A 322 2.24 13.31 2.91
C PRO A 322 1.83 13.25 1.42
N PRO A 323 1.72 12.06 0.82
CA PRO A 323 1.56 11.89 -0.64
C PRO A 323 0.42 12.70 -1.26
N ALA A 324 -0.76 12.73 -0.63
CA ALA A 324 -1.91 13.49 -1.12
C ALA A 324 -1.64 15.01 -1.11
N ALA A 325 -1.13 15.52 0.02
CA ALA A 325 -0.79 16.94 0.17
C ALA A 325 0.37 17.35 -0.75
N ALA A 326 1.33 16.46 -0.98
CA ALA A 326 2.43 16.66 -1.93
C ALA A 326 1.89 16.79 -3.36
N ALA A 327 1.00 15.88 -3.78
CA ALA A 327 0.35 15.94 -5.09
C ALA A 327 -0.48 17.22 -5.28
N ASP A 328 -1.14 17.71 -4.22
CA ASP A 328 -1.86 19.00 -4.24
C ASP A 328 -0.90 20.20 -4.27
N ALA A 329 0.28 20.09 -3.66
CA ALA A 329 1.29 21.16 -3.66
C ALA A 329 1.96 21.35 -5.03
N VAL A 330 2.18 20.26 -5.77
CA VAL A 330 2.77 20.30 -7.11
C VAL A 330 1.89 21.05 -8.12
N THR A 331 0.57 20.93 -7.99
CA THR A 331 -0.38 21.56 -8.93
C THR A 331 -0.69 23.03 -8.64
N ARG A 332 -0.19 23.59 -7.53
CA ARG A 332 -0.46 24.97 -7.12
C ARG A 332 0.52 25.97 -7.76
N PRO A 333 0.10 27.22 -8.04
CA PRO A 333 1.03 28.28 -8.43
C PRO A 333 2.13 28.46 -7.38
N GLY A 334 3.40 28.48 -7.80
CA GLY A 334 4.54 28.55 -6.88
C GLY A 334 4.85 27.22 -6.17
N GLY A 335 4.48 26.08 -6.77
CA GLY A 335 4.84 24.74 -6.34
C GLY A 335 6.37 24.50 -6.27
N PRO A 336 6.80 23.33 -5.75
CA PRO A 336 8.22 23.03 -5.56
C PRO A 336 8.99 22.98 -6.88
N GLY A 337 10.27 23.33 -6.83
CA GLY A 337 11.16 23.28 -8.00
C GLY A 337 11.58 21.84 -8.34
N CYS A 338 11.65 20.97 -7.33
CA CYS A 338 11.94 19.55 -7.49
C CYS A 338 11.10 18.71 -6.51
N VAL A 339 10.67 17.53 -6.94
CA VAL A 339 10.02 16.54 -6.08
C VAL A 339 10.88 15.28 -5.99
N ILE A 340 11.10 14.76 -4.80
CA ILE A 340 11.71 13.44 -4.58
C ILE A 340 10.67 12.55 -3.92
N VAL A 341 10.26 11.52 -4.63
CA VAL A 341 9.33 10.49 -4.16
C VAL A 341 10.15 9.30 -3.69
N ASP A 342 10.23 9.09 -2.38
CA ASP A 342 10.88 7.91 -1.81
C ASP A 342 9.86 6.79 -1.54
N GLU A 343 10.29 5.54 -1.71
CA GLU A 343 9.42 4.37 -1.80
C GLU A 343 8.25 4.55 -2.78
N ALA A 344 8.55 5.05 -3.99
CA ALA A 344 7.56 5.44 -4.98
C ALA A 344 6.55 4.33 -5.32
N ALA A 345 6.96 3.06 -5.31
CA ALA A 345 6.04 1.96 -5.59
C ALA A 345 5.02 1.66 -4.49
N ALA A 346 5.25 2.14 -3.27
CA ALA A 346 4.26 2.09 -2.21
C ALA A 346 3.16 3.14 -2.39
N LEU A 347 3.34 4.08 -3.34
CA LEU A 347 2.34 5.10 -3.65
C LEU A 347 1.44 4.67 -4.83
N PRO A 348 0.16 5.08 -4.81
CA PRO A 348 -0.76 4.90 -5.92
C PRO A 348 -0.29 5.60 -7.19
N VAL A 349 -0.49 4.93 -8.32
CA VAL A 349 -0.15 5.46 -9.66
C VAL A 349 -0.78 6.84 -9.91
N ARG A 350 -2.02 7.08 -9.44
CA ARG A 350 -2.67 8.39 -9.58
C ARG A 350 -1.90 9.50 -8.87
N LEU A 351 -1.36 9.25 -7.68
CA LEU A 351 -0.55 10.23 -6.96
C LEU A 351 0.79 10.44 -7.68
N LEU A 352 1.42 9.36 -8.16
CA LEU A 352 2.64 9.44 -8.96
C LEU A 352 2.45 10.28 -10.24
N GLU A 353 1.32 10.13 -10.93
CA GLU A 353 0.96 10.95 -12.10
C GLU A 353 0.83 12.43 -11.77
N ARG A 354 0.26 12.77 -10.62
CA ARG A 354 0.14 14.17 -10.17
C ARG A 354 1.49 14.74 -9.74
N LEU A 355 2.30 13.95 -9.05
CA LEU A 355 3.64 14.33 -8.59
C LEU A 355 4.60 14.53 -9.78
N ARG A 356 4.40 13.77 -10.86
CA ARG A 356 5.13 13.94 -12.12
C ARG A 356 4.98 15.33 -12.72
N SER A 357 3.87 16.04 -12.48
CA SER A 357 3.68 17.41 -12.98
C SER A 357 4.69 18.43 -12.45
N ALA A 358 5.56 18.04 -11.51
CA ALA A 358 6.65 18.87 -11.02
C ALA A 358 7.67 19.20 -12.14
N PRO A 359 8.34 20.36 -12.08
CA PRO A 359 9.35 20.74 -13.07
C PRO A 359 10.48 19.71 -13.20
N ALA A 360 10.93 19.15 -12.08
CA ALA A 360 11.87 18.05 -12.00
C ALA A 360 11.41 17.05 -10.93
N VAL A 361 11.57 15.75 -11.18
CA VAL A 361 11.06 14.70 -10.26
C VAL A 361 11.99 13.49 -10.17
N ALA A 362 12.17 12.95 -8.98
CA ALA A 362 12.80 11.66 -8.75
C ALA A 362 11.79 10.65 -8.20
N PHE A 363 11.81 9.42 -8.71
CA PHE A 363 11.10 8.28 -8.17
C PHE A 363 12.10 7.23 -7.70
N CYS A 364 12.22 7.10 -6.38
CA CYS A 364 13.11 6.16 -5.73
C CYS A 364 12.28 4.97 -5.23
N THR A 365 12.54 3.75 -5.73
CA THR A 365 11.75 2.57 -5.38
C THR A 365 12.59 1.35 -5.04
N THR A 366 12.12 0.57 -4.06
CA THR A 366 12.69 -0.72 -3.69
C THR A 366 12.07 -1.83 -4.56
N VAL A 367 12.87 -2.57 -5.33
CA VAL A 367 12.36 -3.63 -6.23
C VAL A 367 12.00 -4.90 -5.45
N HIS A 368 12.90 -5.32 -4.54
CA HIS A 368 12.71 -6.47 -3.66
C HIS A 368 12.90 -6.07 -2.18
N GLY A 369 11.90 -6.35 -1.35
CA GLY A 369 11.92 -6.02 0.07
C GLY A 369 10.67 -6.48 0.81
N TYR A 370 10.77 -6.54 2.14
CA TYR A 370 9.69 -7.00 3.03
C TYR A 370 8.63 -5.93 3.34
N GLU A 371 8.83 -4.66 2.94
CA GLU A 371 7.85 -3.56 3.06
C GLU A 371 6.90 -3.45 1.84
N GLY A 372 7.02 -4.38 0.88
CA GLY A 372 6.25 -4.42 -0.37
C GLY A 372 7.16 -4.39 -1.60
N ALA A 373 6.90 -5.26 -2.58
CA ALA A 373 7.70 -5.27 -3.81
C ALA A 373 7.35 -4.09 -4.69
N GLY A 374 8.34 -3.28 -5.07
CA GLY A 374 8.13 -2.10 -5.90
C GLY A 374 7.80 -2.38 -7.36
N ARG A 375 7.56 -3.64 -7.72
CA ARG A 375 7.25 -4.10 -9.08
C ARG A 375 5.97 -3.48 -9.64
N GLY A 376 5.02 -3.07 -8.80
CA GLY A 376 3.82 -2.34 -9.21
C GLY A 376 4.11 -0.99 -9.88
N PHE A 377 5.24 -0.35 -9.54
CA PHE A 377 5.69 0.90 -10.17
C PHE A 377 6.12 0.67 -11.61
N SER A 378 7.04 -0.27 -11.84
CA SER A 378 7.60 -0.53 -13.18
C SER A 378 6.53 -1.05 -14.14
N VAL A 379 5.56 -1.84 -13.67
CA VAL A 379 4.48 -2.40 -14.50
C VAL A 379 3.32 -1.43 -14.78
N ARG A 380 3.14 -0.35 -14.00
CA ARG A 380 1.92 0.51 -14.11
C ARG A 380 2.18 1.98 -14.35
N PHE A 381 3.35 2.48 -13.97
CA PHE A 381 3.68 3.88 -14.03
C PHE A 381 4.85 4.17 -14.98
N ARG A 382 5.80 3.24 -15.14
CA ARG A 382 6.98 3.45 -15.99
C ARG A 382 6.63 3.79 -17.44
N GLU A 383 5.70 3.05 -18.05
CA GLU A 383 5.21 3.33 -19.41
C GLU A 383 4.64 4.75 -19.50
N ARG A 384 3.83 5.15 -18.53
CA ARG A 384 3.23 6.49 -18.50
C ARG A 384 4.29 7.57 -18.34
N LEU A 385 5.33 7.31 -17.54
CA LEU A 385 6.45 8.24 -17.35
C LEU A 385 7.24 8.44 -18.65
N ASP A 386 7.48 7.37 -19.42
CA ASP A 386 8.11 7.45 -20.75
C ASP A 386 7.26 8.21 -21.77
N GLU A 387 5.93 8.10 -21.68
CA GLU A 387 4.99 8.69 -22.63
C GLU A 387 4.81 10.21 -22.55
N GLY A 388 5.58 10.95 -21.75
CA GLY A 388 5.45 12.42 -21.84
C GLY A 388 6.68 13.20 -21.46
N ASP A 389 6.48 14.38 -20.89
CA ASP A 389 7.36 15.51 -21.19
C ASP A 389 8.74 15.48 -20.53
N HIS A 390 8.98 14.57 -19.58
CA HIS A 390 10.25 14.45 -18.88
C HIS A 390 11.22 13.55 -19.65
N ARG A 391 12.48 13.98 -19.73
CA ARG A 391 13.59 13.10 -20.11
C ARG A 391 13.93 12.20 -18.93
N VAL A 392 13.62 10.92 -19.06
CA VAL A 392 13.83 9.93 -17.99
C VAL A 392 15.28 9.45 -17.97
N ARG A 393 15.87 9.37 -16.77
CA ARG A 393 17.16 8.71 -16.51
C ARG A 393 16.96 7.60 -15.49
N ASP A 394 17.16 6.37 -15.94
CA ASP A 394 17.14 5.19 -15.07
C ASP A 394 18.53 4.95 -14.46
N ILE A 395 18.54 4.66 -13.16
CA ILE A 395 19.73 4.17 -12.46
C ILE A 395 19.33 3.04 -11.53
N ARG A 396 20.18 2.02 -11.45
CA ARG A 396 20.01 0.89 -10.55
C ARG A 396 21.18 0.78 -9.60
N LEU A 397 20.89 0.71 -8.31
CA LEU A 397 21.88 0.43 -7.27
C LEU A 397 21.92 -1.07 -7.00
N HIS A 398 23.09 -1.64 -7.21
CA HIS A 398 23.40 -3.05 -7.01
C HIS A 398 24.26 -3.27 -5.78
N GLU A 399 25.20 -2.36 -5.51
CA GLU A 399 26.21 -2.57 -4.47
C GLU A 399 25.61 -2.40 -3.06
N PRO A 400 25.65 -3.43 -2.20
CA PRO A 400 25.19 -3.33 -0.84
C PRO A 400 26.02 -2.38 0.04
N ILE A 401 25.36 -1.67 0.96
CA ILE A 401 26.03 -0.79 1.93
C ILE A 401 25.94 -1.29 3.38
N ARG A 402 25.09 -2.29 3.66
CA ARG A 402 24.95 -2.89 5.00
C ARG A 402 25.80 -4.16 5.10
N TYR A 403 25.45 -5.19 4.34
CA TYR A 403 26.15 -6.49 4.28
C TYR A 403 26.62 -6.83 2.86
N ALA A 404 27.58 -7.72 2.69
CA ALA A 404 28.15 -8.12 1.41
C ALA A 404 27.15 -8.85 0.50
N ALA A 405 27.46 -8.87 -0.80
CA ALA A 405 26.68 -9.65 -1.76
C ALA A 405 26.84 -11.16 -1.49
N GLY A 406 25.76 -11.94 -1.64
CA GLY A 406 25.77 -13.37 -1.35
C GLY A 406 25.43 -13.73 0.10
N ASP A 407 25.02 -12.75 0.89
CA ASP A 407 24.62 -12.91 2.28
C ASP A 407 23.61 -14.06 2.50
N PRO A 408 23.92 -15.05 3.36
CA PRO A 408 23.07 -16.24 3.53
C PRO A 408 21.74 -15.92 4.21
N VAL A 409 21.69 -14.90 5.08
CA VAL A 409 20.44 -14.48 5.73
C VAL A 409 19.51 -13.79 4.73
N GLU A 410 20.05 -13.02 3.77
CA GLU A 410 19.31 -12.38 2.68
C GLU A 410 18.68 -13.46 1.81
N GLY A 411 19.50 -14.39 1.31
CA GLY A 411 19.05 -15.49 0.45
C GLY A 411 18.00 -16.36 1.12
N TRP A 412 18.21 -16.73 2.40
CA TRP A 412 17.23 -17.49 3.17
C TRP A 412 15.93 -16.70 3.39
N THR A 413 16.01 -15.45 3.85
CA THR A 413 14.82 -14.63 4.16
C THR A 413 13.98 -14.39 2.90
N PHE A 414 14.63 -14.13 1.76
CA PHE A 414 13.95 -13.94 0.47
C PHE A 414 13.15 -15.18 0.09
N ARG A 415 13.75 -16.37 0.18
CA ARG A 415 13.05 -17.63 -0.09
C ARG A 415 11.98 -17.92 0.95
N ALA A 416 12.28 -17.75 2.24
CA ALA A 416 11.36 -18.04 3.34
C ALA A 416 10.11 -17.17 3.31
N LEU A 417 10.24 -15.90 2.94
CA LEU A 417 9.12 -14.95 2.89
C LEU A 417 8.60 -14.66 1.46
N LEU A 418 9.13 -15.36 0.45
CA LEU A 418 8.81 -15.17 -0.98
C LEU A 418 8.95 -13.71 -1.46
N LEU A 419 9.99 -13.01 -1.01
CA LEU A 419 10.23 -11.61 -1.39
C LEU A 419 10.61 -11.47 -2.88
N ASP A 420 11.16 -12.53 -3.46
CA ASP A 420 11.54 -12.65 -4.87
C ASP A 420 10.46 -13.24 -5.77
N ALA A 421 9.26 -13.57 -5.25
CA ALA A 421 8.17 -14.14 -6.03
C ALA A 421 7.79 -13.25 -7.23
N ARG A 422 7.78 -13.84 -8.42
CA ARG A 422 7.54 -13.13 -9.69
C ARG A 422 6.43 -13.81 -10.48
N PRO A 423 5.58 -13.04 -11.18
CA PRO A 423 4.72 -13.62 -12.19
C PRO A 423 5.59 -14.29 -13.28
N ALA A 424 4.94 -15.09 -14.14
CA ALA A 424 5.58 -15.61 -15.34
C ALA A 424 6.25 -14.48 -16.14
N VAL A 425 7.27 -14.80 -16.94
CA VAL A 425 7.85 -13.83 -17.87
C VAL A 425 6.87 -13.54 -19.00
N ASP A 426 6.92 -12.32 -19.55
CA ASP A 426 5.96 -11.84 -20.56
C ASP A 426 5.84 -12.79 -21.76
N GLU A 427 6.98 -13.30 -22.23
CA GLU A 427 7.04 -14.21 -23.38
C GLU A 427 6.33 -15.53 -23.12
N ALA A 428 6.26 -15.99 -21.87
CA ALA A 428 5.61 -17.25 -21.51
C ALA A 428 4.08 -17.16 -21.61
N VAL A 429 3.51 -15.96 -21.56
CA VAL A 429 2.05 -15.76 -21.50
C VAL A 429 1.48 -14.87 -22.61
N ALA A 430 2.31 -14.17 -23.39
CA ALA A 430 1.88 -13.23 -24.42
C ALA A 430 0.98 -13.86 -25.51
N GLY A 431 1.12 -15.17 -25.77
CA GLY A 431 0.29 -15.92 -26.72
C GLY A 431 -0.95 -16.60 -26.12
N ALA A 432 -1.17 -16.47 -24.81
CA ALA A 432 -2.23 -17.21 -24.13
C ALA A 432 -3.62 -16.77 -24.60
N SER A 433 -4.47 -17.75 -24.87
CA SER A 433 -5.87 -17.57 -25.27
C SER A 433 -6.79 -17.81 -24.08
N VAL A 434 -7.82 -16.96 -23.93
CA VAL A 434 -8.80 -17.06 -22.83
C VAL A 434 -9.56 -18.39 -22.89
N ALA A 435 -9.76 -18.96 -24.09
CA ALA A 435 -10.48 -20.21 -24.28
C ALA A 435 -9.69 -21.43 -23.79
N ASP A 436 -8.36 -21.35 -23.88
CA ASP A 436 -7.46 -22.48 -23.60
C ASP A 436 -6.94 -22.48 -22.15
N ALA A 437 -7.21 -21.41 -21.40
CA ALA A 437 -6.80 -21.30 -20.02
C ALA A 437 -7.70 -22.12 -19.08
N ALA A 438 -7.06 -22.97 -18.28
CA ALA A 438 -7.73 -23.84 -17.32
C ALA A 438 -8.07 -23.05 -16.04
N TYR A 439 -9.32 -23.20 -15.58
CA TYR A 439 -9.73 -22.72 -14.26
C TYR A 439 -9.27 -23.70 -13.18
N CYS A 440 -8.46 -23.22 -12.25
CA CYS A 440 -7.83 -24.04 -11.21
C CYS A 440 -8.16 -23.52 -9.81
N ALA A 441 -8.55 -24.45 -8.94
CA ALA A 441 -8.51 -24.24 -7.50
C ALA A 441 -7.09 -24.52 -6.99
N LEU A 442 -6.42 -23.50 -6.48
CA LEU A 442 -5.07 -23.64 -5.95
C LEU A 442 -5.16 -23.83 -4.44
N ALA A 443 -5.15 -25.07 -3.97
CA ALA A 443 -5.13 -25.34 -2.54
C ALA A 443 -3.73 -25.02 -1.97
N PRO A 444 -3.62 -24.62 -0.69
CA PRO A 444 -2.33 -24.36 -0.07
C PRO A 444 -1.34 -25.53 -0.21
N ASP A 445 -1.81 -26.77 -0.14
CA ASP A 445 -0.96 -27.96 -0.27
C ASP A 445 -0.40 -28.13 -1.68
N ASP A 446 -1.16 -27.77 -2.73
CA ASP A 446 -0.68 -27.75 -4.12
C ASP A 446 0.40 -26.69 -4.31
N LEU A 447 0.19 -25.50 -3.73
CA LEU A 447 1.16 -24.41 -3.77
C LEU A 447 2.46 -24.78 -3.04
N LEU A 448 2.38 -25.51 -1.92
CA LEU A 448 3.58 -25.94 -1.18
C LEU A 448 4.33 -27.08 -1.86
N ALA A 449 3.64 -27.88 -2.68
CA ALA A 449 4.24 -28.93 -3.48
C ALA A 449 5.00 -28.39 -4.70
N ASP A 450 4.63 -27.20 -5.19
CA ASP A 450 5.21 -26.57 -6.39
C ASP A 450 5.66 -25.11 -6.11
N ASP A 451 6.96 -24.95 -5.83
CA ASP A 451 7.59 -23.64 -5.60
C ASP A 451 7.40 -22.68 -6.79
N HIS A 452 7.28 -23.17 -8.03
CA HIS A 452 7.07 -22.33 -9.21
C HIS A 452 5.64 -21.79 -9.25
N LEU A 453 4.65 -22.65 -9.06
CA LEU A 453 3.24 -22.27 -8.99
C LEU A 453 2.98 -21.28 -7.85
N LEU A 454 3.57 -21.52 -6.68
CA LEU A 454 3.51 -20.61 -5.54
C LEU A 454 4.15 -19.25 -5.85
N SER A 455 5.33 -19.25 -6.47
CA SER A 455 6.03 -18.03 -6.86
C SER A 455 5.23 -17.20 -7.87
N GLU A 456 4.66 -17.81 -8.91
CA GLU A 456 3.85 -17.10 -9.90
C GLU A 456 2.52 -16.59 -9.33
N THR A 457 1.84 -17.42 -8.53
CA THR A 457 0.58 -17.06 -7.88
C THR A 457 0.77 -15.87 -6.93
N PHE A 458 1.74 -15.98 -6.02
CA PHE A 458 2.04 -14.91 -5.08
C PHE A 458 2.63 -13.69 -5.79
N GLY A 459 3.49 -13.90 -6.80
CA GLY A 459 4.09 -12.86 -7.61
C GLY A 459 3.06 -12.00 -8.35
N LEU A 460 2.01 -12.60 -8.91
CA LEU A 460 0.89 -11.86 -9.50
C LEU A 460 0.09 -11.07 -8.46
N LEU A 461 -0.19 -11.66 -7.28
CA LEU A 461 -0.88 -10.95 -6.20
C LEU A 461 -0.07 -9.75 -5.69
N VAL A 462 1.26 -9.90 -5.64
CA VAL A 462 2.22 -8.84 -5.30
C VAL A 462 2.22 -7.75 -6.37
N ALA A 463 2.35 -8.10 -7.65
CA ALA A 463 2.35 -7.14 -8.76
C ALA A 463 1.01 -6.40 -8.91
N ALA A 464 -0.07 -6.99 -8.40
CA ALA A 464 -1.42 -6.43 -8.49
C ALA A 464 -1.73 -5.36 -7.44
N HIS A 465 -0.97 -5.28 -6.35
CA HIS A 465 -1.31 -4.45 -5.19
C HIS A 465 -0.11 -3.60 -4.76
N TYR A 466 -0.36 -2.34 -4.37
CA TYR A 466 0.70 -1.38 -4.01
C TYR A 466 1.42 -1.72 -2.69
N ARG A 467 0.89 -2.68 -1.93
CA ARG A 467 1.49 -3.20 -0.69
C ARG A 467 1.09 -4.65 -0.51
N THR A 468 2.06 -5.56 -0.58
CA THR A 468 1.89 -6.98 -0.20
C THR A 468 3.02 -7.31 0.75
N GLU A 469 2.67 -7.82 1.92
CA GLU A 469 3.62 -8.04 3.01
C GLU A 469 3.87 -9.54 3.23
N PRO A 470 4.98 -9.94 3.88
CA PRO A 470 5.22 -11.33 4.27
C PRO A 470 4.06 -11.99 5.01
N THR A 471 3.32 -11.23 5.80
CA THR A 471 2.11 -11.69 6.50
C THR A 471 1.00 -12.14 5.55
N ASP A 472 0.93 -11.59 4.33
CA ASP A 472 -0.05 -12.00 3.33
C ASP A 472 0.21 -13.42 2.83
N LEU A 473 1.47 -13.88 2.82
CA LEU A 473 1.82 -15.27 2.49
C LEU A 473 1.29 -16.23 3.56
N ALA A 474 1.49 -15.92 4.84
CA ALA A 474 0.96 -16.74 5.93
C ALA A 474 -0.57 -16.76 5.90
N ARG A 475 -1.23 -15.62 5.66
CA ARG A 475 -2.68 -15.58 5.45
C ARG A 475 -3.13 -16.48 4.30
N LEU A 476 -2.45 -16.42 3.16
CA LEU A 476 -2.79 -17.22 1.98
C LEU A 476 -2.69 -18.73 2.26
N LEU A 477 -1.71 -19.16 3.06
CA LEU A 477 -1.48 -20.58 3.35
C LEU A 477 -2.32 -21.11 4.53
N ASP A 478 -2.59 -20.25 5.53
CA ASP A 478 -3.12 -20.71 6.82
C ASP A 478 -4.49 -20.18 7.22
N ALA A 479 -4.98 -19.08 6.62
CA ALA A 479 -6.28 -18.53 6.99
C ALA A 479 -7.43 -19.37 6.41
N PRO A 480 -8.32 -19.94 7.25
CA PRO A 480 -9.35 -20.87 6.82
C PRO A 480 -10.45 -20.22 5.97
N ASN A 481 -10.63 -18.90 6.12
CA ASN A 481 -11.61 -18.16 5.35
C ASN A 481 -11.11 -17.77 3.95
N LEU A 482 -9.83 -17.95 3.62
CA LEU A 482 -9.26 -17.58 2.33
C LEU A 482 -9.22 -18.74 1.35
N VAL A 483 -9.51 -18.46 0.08
CA VAL A 483 -9.36 -19.42 -1.02
C VAL A 483 -8.76 -18.75 -2.24
N VAL A 484 -7.96 -19.49 -3.00
CA VAL A 484 -7.29 -19.00 -4.22
C VAL A 484 -7.85 -19.69 -5.46
N ARG A 485 -8.17 -18.89 -6.48
CA ARG A 485 -8.59 -19.37 -7.80
C ARG A 485 -7.73 -18.73 -8.86
N ALA A 486 -7.37 -19.49 -9.89
CA ALA A 486 -6.50 -19.02 -10.95
C ALA A 486 -6.95 -19.49 -12.32
N LEU A 487 -6.50 -18.77 -13.34
CA LEU A 487 -6.42 -19.27 -14.70
C LEU A 487 -4.97 -19.63 -14.99
N VAL A 488 -4.75 -20.85 -15.48
CA VAL A 488 -3.43 -21.37 -15.88
C VAL A 488 -3.44 -21.64 -17.37
N ALA A 489 -2.48 -21.10 -18.10
CA ALA A 489 -2.29 -21.34 -19.53
C ALA A 489 -0.85 -21.84 -19.75
N ASP A 490 -0.69 -22.95 -20.47
CA ASP A 490 0.61 -23.56 -20.76
C ASP A 490 1.50 -23.80 -19.51
N GLY A 491 0.87 -24.11 -18.37
CA GLY A 491 1.56 -24.32 -17.09
C GLY A 491 1.86 -23.05 -16.29
N HIS A 492 1.58 -21.86 -16.84
CA HIS A 492 1.82 -20.57 -16.20
C HIS A 492 0.55 -19.91 -15.68
N VAL A 493 0.64 -19.25 -14.53
CA VAL A 493 -0.48 -18.51 -13.94
C VAL A 493 -0.68 -17.20 -14.70
N VAL A 494 -1.82 -17.05 -15.39
CA VAL A 494 -2.14 -15.85 -16.19
C VAL A 494 -3.09 -14.88 -15.47
N ALA A 495 -3.92 -15.41 -14.58
CA ALA A 495 -4.78 -14.61 -13.71
C ALA A 495 -4.99 -15.32 -12.37
N VAL A 496 -5.12 -14.56 -11.28
CA VAL A 496 -5.33 -15.09 -9.94
C VAL A 496 -6.30 -14.21 -9.16
N ALA A 497 -7.14 -14.84 -8.34
CA ALA A 497 -8.05 -14.19 -7.42
C ALA A 497 -7.85 -14.79 -6.02
N LEU A 498 -7.68 -13.91 -5.04
CA LEU A 498 -7.73 -14.23 -3.62
C LEU A 498 -9.12 -13.83 -3.11
N LEU A 499 -9.84 -14.81 -2.57
CA LEU A 499 -11.22 -14.66 -2.12
C LEU A 499 -11.29 -14.89 -0.61
N ALA A 500 -12.18 -14.16 0.08
CA ALA A 500 -12.45 -14.32 1.50
C ALA A 500 -13.92 -14.68 1.73
N ARG A 501 -14.17 -15.74 2.48
CA ARG A 501 -15.49 -16.06 3.02
C ARG A 501 -15.78 -15.11 4.18
N GLU A 502 -16.94 -14.47 4.14
CA GLU A 502 -17.39 -13.49 5.14
C GLU A 502 -18.85 -13.77 5.53
N GLY A 503 -19.27 -13.28 6.69
CA GLY A 503 -20.66 -13.40 7.17
C GLY A 503 -20.96 -14.72 7.89
N ARG A 504 -22.24 -15.10 7.98
CA ARG A 504 -22.74 -16.16 8.89
C ARG A 504 -22.36 -15.94 10.35
N LEU A 505 -22.33 -14.69 10.79
CA LEU A 505 -21.94 -14.37 12.16
C LEU A 505 -23.08 -14.66 13.13
N PRO A 506 -22.80 -15.27 14.31
CA PRO A 506 -23.80 -15.49 15.35
C PRO A 506 -24.45 -14.20 15.81
N ALA A 507 -25.70 -14.27 16.27
CA ALA A 507 -26.47 -13.09 16.71
C ALA A 507 -25.73 -12.26 17.78
N ASP A 508 -25.07 -12.91 18.75
CA ASP A 508 -24.31 -12.21 19.79
C ASP A 508 -23.11 -11.44 19.22
N THR A 509 -22.38 -12.02 18.24
CA THR A 509 -21.29 -11.34 17.54
C THR A 509 -21.79 -10.14 16.75
N ARG A 510 -22.93 -10.29 16.06
CA ARG A 510 -23.54 -9.19 15.29
C ARG A 510 -23.97 -8.03 16.20
N ARG A 511 -24.58 -8.33 17.35
CA ARG A 511 -24.92 -7.33 18.37
C ARG A 511 -23.67 -6.61 18.88
N ALA A 512 -22.62 -7.34 19.24
CA ALA A 512 -21.37 -6.74 19.71
C ALA A 512 -20.73 -5.83 18.64
N MET A 513 -20.74 -6.25 17.37
CA MET A 513 -20.29 -5.42 16.24
C MET A 513 -21.09 -4.13 16.11
N TYR A 514 -22.41 -4.23 16.21
CA TYR A 514 -23.30 -3.09 16.16
C TYR A 514 -23.08 -2.12 17.34
N GLU A 515 -22.72 -2.65 18.51
CA GLU A 515 -22.38 -1.90 19.73
C GLU A 515 -20.96 -1.28 19.70
N GLY A 516 -20.13 -1.65 18.72
CA GLY A 516 -18.84 -1.02 18.45
C GLY A 516 -17.62 -1.95 18.57
N GLU A 517 -17.83 -3.24 18.84
CA GLU A 517 -16.73 -4.22 18.84
C GLU A 517 -16.26 -4.49 17.40
N ARG A 518 -14.94 -4.47 17.18
CA ARG A 518 -14.39 -4.74 15.85
C ARG A 518 -14.16 -6.22 15.63
N VAL A 519 -14.88 -6.81 14.69
CA VAL A 519 -14.64 -8.19 14.23
C VAL A 519 -13.71 -8.18 13.02
N ARG A 520 -12.48 -8.66 13.22
CA ARG A 520 -11.45 -8.69 12.18
C ARG A 520 -11.80 -9.72 11.08
N GLY A 521 -11.36 -9.43 9.86
CA GLY A 521 -11.45 -10.35 8.73
C GLY A 521 -12.79 -10.39 7.98
N ASN A 522 -13.85 -9.79 8.53
CA ASN A 522 -15.16 -9.65 7.91
C ASN A 522 -15.39 -8.21 7.42
N MET A 523 -14.63 -7.74 6.43
CA MET A 523 -14.60 -6.32 6.07
C MET A 523 -15.97 -5.80 5.60
N VAL A 524 -16.63 -6.49 4.67
CA VAL A 524 -17.92 -6.02 4.15
C VAL A 524 -19.01 -6.13 5.23
N PRO A 525 -19.19 -7.27 5.93
CA PRO A 525 -20.12 -7.34 7.05
C PRO A 525 -19.87 -6.28 8.12
N ASP A 526 -18.61 -6.01 8.48
CA ASP A 526 -18.25 -4.97 9.45
C ASP A 526 -18.69 -3.58 8.96
N VAL A 527 -18.33 -3.17 7.75
CA VAL A 527 -18.77 -1.86 7.19
C VAL A 527 -20.29 -1.72 7.23
N LEU A 528 -21.02 -2.74 6.78
CA LEU A 528 -22.48 -2.69 6.75
C LEU A 528 -23.10 -2.68 8.15
N THR A 529 -22.49 -3.37 9.12
CA THR A 529 -23.00 -3.49 10.49
C THR A 529 -22.62 -2.29 11.37
N SER A 530 -21.32 -2.00 11.49
CA SER A 530 -20.81 -1.01 12.43
C SER A 530 -20.97 0.42 11.92
N GLN A 531 -20.68 0.67 10.63
CA GLN A 531 -20.75 2.01 10.04
C GLN A 531 -22.14 2.33 9.48
N LEU A 532 -22.76 1.40 8.76
CA LEU A 532 -24.09 1.62 8.17
C LEU A 532 -25.26 1.23 9.06
N ARG A 533 -24.96 0.73 10.27
CA ARG A 533 -25.94 0.46 11.33
C ARG A 533 -27.02 -0.56 10.93
N ASP A 534 -26.64 -1.60 10.20
CA ASP A 534 -27.49 -2.78 9.93
C ASP A 534 -26.96 -4.00 10.71
N GLU A 535 -27.52 -4.28 11.88
CA GLU A 535 -27.16 -5.45 12.71
C GLU A 535 -27.32 -6.78 11.93
N ASP A 536 -28.26 -6.84 11.00
CA ASP A 536 -28.54 -8.05 10.23
C ASP A 536 -27.64 -8.24 9.01
N ALA A 537 -26.82 -7.25 8.65
CA ALA A 537 -25.97 -7.31 7.46
C ALA A 537 -24.91 -8.41 7.50
N ALA A 538 -24.52 -8.87 8.69
CA ALA A 538 -23.51 -9.92 8.87
C ALA A 538 -24.08 -11.35 9.00
N ALA A 539 -25.41 -11.53 8.94
CA ALA A 539 -26.02 -12.86 8.90
C ALA A 539 -25.84 -13.59 7.56
N PRO A 540 -26.11 -12.95 6.40
CA PRO A 540 -25.92 -13.61 5.10
C PRO A 540 -24.46 -14.01 4.88
N SER A 541 -24.25 -15.04 4.09
CA SER A 541 -22.94 -15.55 3.69
C SER A 541 -22.43 -14.88 2.43
N GLY A 542 -21.22 -14.34 2.51
CA GLY A 542 -20.58 -13.60 1.43
C GLY A 542 -19.29 -14.25 0.96
N LEU A 543 -18.97 -14.07 -0.32
CA LEU A 543 -17.62 -14.29 -0.84
C LEU A 543 -17.07 -12.98 -1.39
N ARG A 544 -16.09 -12.42 -0.68
CA ARG A 544 -15.42 -11.18 -1.07
C ARG A 544 -14.25 -11.48 -1.99
N THR A 545 -14.19 -10.80 -3.13
CA THR A 545 -12.95 -10.72 -3.90
C THR A 545 -12.00 -9.78 -3.17
N VAL A 546 -10.99 -10.33 -2.49
CA VAL A 546 -9.96 -9.55 -1.78
C VAL A 546 -9.01 -8.94 -2.78
N ARG A 547 -8.54 -9.74 -3.73
CA ARG A 547 -7.69 -9.30 -4.85
C ARG A 547 -8.05 -10.10 -6.09
N ILE A 548 -7.97 -9.43 -7.24
CA ILE A 548 -7.96 -10.07 -8.55
C ILE A 548 -6.87 -9.44 -9.39
N ALA A 549 -6.06 -10.29 -10.00
CA ALA A 549 -4.89 -9.92 -10.76
C ALA A 549 -4.90 -10.63 -12.11
N THR A 550 -4.50 -9.92 -13.15
CA THR A 550 -4.23 -10.49 -14.47
C THR A 550 -2.84 -10.02 -14.87
N HIS A 551 -2.07 -10.96 -15.42
CA HIS A 551 -0.75 -10.68 -15.97
C HIS A 551 -0.82 -9.51 -16.95
N HIS A 552 0.16 -8.59 -16.91
CA HIS A 552 0.09 -7.35 -17.69
C HIS A 552 0.12 -7.61 -19.20
N ALA A 553 0.92 -8.56 -19.67
CA ALA A 553 1.00 -8.95 -21.07
C ALA A 553 -0.35 -9.39 -21.70
N VAL A 554 -1.30 -9.90 -20.89
CA VAL A 554 -2.63 -10.33 -21.36
C VAL A 554 -3.77 -9.51 -20.73
N ARG A 555 -3.45 -8.36 -20.13
CA ARG A 555 -4.47 -7.51 -19.49
C ARG A 555 -5.40 -6.91 -20.55
N GLY A 556 -6.70 -6.86 -20.24
CA GLY A 556 -7.71 -6.29 -21.14
C GLY A 556 -8.18 -7.22 -22.25
N THR A 557 -7.68 -8.46 -22.32
CA THR A 557 -8.08 -9.47 -23.32
C THR A 557 -9.22 -10.39 -22.85
N GLY A 558 -9.67 -10.27 -21.59
CA GLY A 558 -10.84 -10.99 -21.06
C GLY A 558 -10.56 -11.99 -19.93
N PHE A 559 -9.30 -12.31 -19.63
CA PHE A 559 -8.94 -13.26 -18.55
C PHE A 559 -9.55 -12.91 -17.19
N GLY A 560 -9.53 -11.64 -16.79
CA GLY A 560 -10.12 -11.21 -15.51
C GLY A 560 -11.62 -11.45 -15.42
N SER A 561 -12.35 -11.24 -16.53
CA SER A 561 -13.79 -11.55 -16.60
C SER A 561 -14.01 -13.06 -16.59
N ARG A 562 -13.25 -13.83 -17.39
CA ARG A 562 -13.34 -15.29 -17.43
C ARG A 562 -13.08 -15.94 -16.06
N LEU A 563 -12.12 -15.41 -15.29
CA LEU A 563 -11.82 -15.87 -13.94
C LEU A 563 -12.97 -15.58 -12.99
N LEU A 564 -13.56 -14.37 -13.05
CA LEU A 564 -14.73 -14.03 -12.26
C LEU A 564 -15.94 -14.89 -12.60
N ASP A 565 -16.19 -15.16 -13.88
CA ASP A 565 -17.30 -16.01 -14.31
C ASP A 565 -17.13 -17.42 -13.72
N GLY A 566 -15.92 -18.00 -13.78
CA GLY A 566 -15.64 -19.29 -13.15
C GLY A 566 -15.82 -19.30 -11.64
N ILE A 567 -15.46 -18.21 -10.94
CA ILE A 567 -15.74 -18.05 -9.50
C ILE A 567 -17.26 -17.94 -9.26
N HIS A 568 -17.97 -17.19 -10.08
CA HIS A 568 -19.41 -17.03 -9.94
C HIS A 568 -20.14 -18.35 -10.11
N ASP A 569 -19.73 -19.15 -11.09
CA ASP A 569 -20.29 -20.47 -11.36
C ASP A 569 -19.97 -21.47 -10.23
N GLU A 570 -18.72 -21.51 -9.75
CA GLU A 570 -18.33 -22.45 -8.68
C GLU A 570 -19.07 -22.19 -7.36
N PHE A 571 -19.23 -20.92 -6.98
CA PHE A 571 -19.73 -20.56 -5.65
C PHE A 571 -21.20 -20.17 -5.63
N ALA A 572 -21.91 -20.18 -6.77
CA ALA A 572 -23.30 -19.70 -6.86
C ALA A 572 -24.23 -20.33 -5.80
N ASP A 573 -24.11 -21.64 -5.58
CA ASP A 573 -25.01 -22.36 -4.67
C ASP A 573 -24.51 -22.40 -3.20
N ALA A 574 -23.32 -21.84 -2.92
CA ALA A 574 -22.67 -21.95 -1.61
C ALA A 574 -22.80 -20.71 -0.73
N ILE A 575 -23.21 -19.57 -1.30
CA ILE A 575 -23.21 -18.25 -0.68
C ILE A 575 -24.47 -17.46 -1.04
N ASP A 576 -24.75 -16.40 -0.29
CA ASP A 576 -25.88 -15.51 -0.55
C ASP A 576 -25.52 -14.36 -1.50
N TYR A 577 -24.27 -13.88 -1.45
CA TYR A 577 -23.78 -12.77 -2.27
C TYR A 577 -22.27 -12.81 -2.53
N PHE A 578 -21.85 -12.26 -3.66
CA PHE A 578 -20.46 -11.86 -3.88
C PHE A 578 -20.27 -10.39 -3.50
N SER A 579 -19.06 -10.04 -3.04
CA SER A 579 -18.73 -8.65 -2.71
C SER A 579 -17.33 -8.25 -3.14
N VAL A 580 -17.11 -6.93 -3.20
CA VAL A 580 -15.78 -6.35 -3.39
C VAL A 580 -15.71 -5.02 -2.65
N GLY A 581 -14.53 -4.69 -2.10
CA GLY A 581 -14.21 -3.36 -1.60
C GLY A 581 -12.88 -2.89 -2.19
N TYR A 582 -12.83 -1.68 -2.73
CA TYR A 582 -11.66 -1.16 -3.45
C TYR A 582 -11.64 0.38 -3.51
N GLY A 583 -10.46 0.96 -3.75
CA GLY A 583 -10.30 2.40 -4.06
C GLY A 583 -11.03 2.78 -5.35
N ALA A 584 -12.02 3.66 -5.24
CA ALA A 584 -12.96 3.96 -6.29
C ALA A 584 -12.29 4.71 -7.44
N THR A 585 -12.30 4.07 -8.61
CA THR A 585 -11.91 4.67 -9.89
C THR A 585 -13.00 4.44 -10.93
N PRO A 586 -13.17 5.33 -11.93
CA PRO A 586 -14.16 5.12 -12.98
C PRO A 586 -13.96 3.81 -13.74
N ARG A 587 -12.70 3.36 -13.90
CA ARG A 587 -12.37 2.10 -14.59
C ARG A 587 -12.86 0.88 -13.79
N LEU A 588 -12.56 0.81 -12.50
CA LEU A 588 -12.94 -0.31 -11.65
C LEU A 588 -14.45 -0.36 -11.42
N LEU A 589 -15.11 0.79 -11.21
CA LEU A 589 -16.56 0.88 -11.13
C LEU A 589 -17.25 0.30 -12.37
N ARG A 590 -16.76 0.63 -13.57
CA ARG A 590 -17.28 0.06 -14.82
C ARG A 590 -17.03 -1.44 -14.93
N PHE A 591 -15.86 -1.92 -14.53
CA PHE A 591 -15.51 -3.34 -14.55
C PHE A 591 -16.46 -4.15 -13.66
N TRP A 592 -16.59 -3.77 -12.39
CA TRP A 592 -17.44 -4.48 -11.43
C TRP A 592 -18.93 -4.38 -11.78
N ARG A 593 -19.40 -3.22 -12.25
CA ARG A 593 -20.79 -3.07 -12.72
C ARG A 593 -21.11 -4.02 -13.88
N ARG A 594 -20.20 -4.15 -14.86
CA ARG A 594 -20.35 -5.10 -15.98
C ARG A 594 -20.37 -6.54 -15.52
N ALA A 595 -19.61 -6.88 -14.48
CA ALA A 595 -19.63 -8.19 -13.83
C ALA A 595 -20.86 -8.41 -12.90
N GLY A 596 -21.87 -7.53 -12.95
CA GLY A 596 -23.12 -7.69 -12.21
C GLY A 596 -23.12 -7.12 -10.78
N TYR A 597 -22.03 -6.51 -10.33
CA TYR A 597 -21.97 -5.90 -9.00
C TYR A 597 -22.68 -4.53 -8.97
N ARG A 598 -23.16 -4.15 -7.78
CA ARG A 598 -23.96 -2.96 -7.53
C ARG A 598 -23.48 -2.21 -6.29
N SER A 599 -23.48 -0.88 -6.33
CA SER A 599 -22.95 -0.03 -5.26
C SER A 599 -23.85 -0.04 -4.04
N VAL A 600 -23.26 -0.17 -2.85
CA VAL A 600 -23.94 -0.09 -1.55
C VAL A 600 -23.29 0.88 -0.58
N HIS A 601 -22.04 1.29 -0.82
CA HIS A 601 -21.32 2.21 0.03
C HIS A 601 -20.17 2.90 -0.70
N LEU A 602 -19.93 4.16 -0.33
CA LEU A 602 -18.73 4.94 -0.62
C LEU A 602 -18.25 5.53 0.71
N SER A 603 -16.99 5.31 1.08
CA SER A 603 -16.44 5.80 2.36
C SER A 603 -16.51 7.32 2.42
N THR A 604 -16.62 7.91 3.61
CA THR A 604 -16.69 9.37 3.79
C THR A 604 -15.31 10.04 3.85
N THR A 605 -14.27 9.26 4.14
CA THR A 605 -12.88 9.72 4.12
C THR A 605 -12.11 9.05 2.99
N ARG A 606 -11.11 9.77 2.48
CA ARG A 606 -10.11 9.20 1.58
C ARG A 606 -9.18 8.32 2.40
N ASN A 607 -8.76 7.21 1.81
CA ASN A 607 -7.71 6.41 2.43
C ASN A 607 -6.37 7.14 2.26
N ASP A 608 -5.67 7.44 3.36
CA ASP A 608 -4.43 8.24 3.40
C ASP A 608 -3.32 7.71 2.48
N SER A 609 -3.26 6.39 2.28
CA SER A 609 -2.30 5.76 1.38
C SER A 609 -2.70 5.88 -0.09
N SER A 610 -4.00 5.80 -0.39
CA SER A 610 -4.51 5.81 -1.76
C SER A 610 -4.88 7.20 -2.32
N GLY A 611 -5.29 8.11 -1.44
CA GLY A 611 -5.99 9.35 -1.81
C GLY A 611 -7.39 9.13 -2.40
N GLU A 612 -7.88 7.88 -2.46
CA GLU A 612 -9.17 7.51 -3.04
C GLU A 612 -10.20 7.20 -1.95
N TYR A 613 -11.47 7.40 -2.31
CA TYR A 613 -12.61 6.91 -1.52
C TYR A 613 -12.79 5.41 -1.77
N SER A 614 -13.13 4.64 -0.74
CA SER A 614 -13.36 3.20 -0.88
C SER A 614 -14.81 2.94 -1.26
N ALA A 615 -15.05 2.21 -2.35
CA ALA A 615 -16.37 1.75 -2.75
C ALA A 615 -16.57 0.29 -2.31
N VAL A 616 -17.78 -0.04 -1.85
CA VAL A 616 -18.24 -1.42 -1.62
C VAL A 616 -19.38 -1.73 -2.58
N MET A 617 -19.27 -2.88 -3.25
CA MET A 617 -20.28 -3.35 -4.19
C MET A 617 -20.65 -4.82 -3.93
N LEU A 618 -21.92 -5.16 -4.15
CA LEU A 618 -22.47 -6.51 -3.96
C LEU A 618 -23.05 -7.05 -5.28
N ARG A 619 -22.99 -8.37 -5.47
CA ARG A 619 -23.73 -9.11 -6.50
C ARG A 619 -24.53 -10.22 -5.78
N PRO A 620 -25.87 -10.12 -5.72
CA PRO A 620 -26.69 -11.09 -5.03
C PRO A 620 -26.74 -12.41 -5.81
N VAL A 621 -26.91 -13.51 -5.09
CA VAL A 621 -27.08 -14.86 -5.66
C VAL A 621 -28.33 -15.55 -5.11
N ALA A 622 -28.58 -15.38 -3.82
CA ALA A 622 -29.78 -15.86 -3.13
C ALA A 622 -30.65 -14.71 -2.62
N ASP A 623 -31.87 -15.01 -2.18
CA ASP A 623 -32.85 -14.05 -1.67
C ASP A 623 -32.30 -13.21 -0.51
N ALA A 624 -31.53 -13.81 0.40
CA ALA A 624 -30.91 -13.09 1.51
C ALA A 624 -29.91 -12.03 1.03
N GLY A 625 -29.13 -12.34 -0.02
CA GLY A 625 -28.22 -11.40 -0.66
C GLY A 625 -28.96 -10.30 -1.45
N ALA A 626 -30.07 -10.65 -2.12
CA ALA A 626 -30.92 -9.68 -2.81
C ALA A 626 -31.54 -8.68 -1.82
N ALA A 627 -32.11 -9.17 -0.72
CA ALA A 627 -32.65 -8.33 0.34
C ALA A 627 -31.58 -7.44 1.00
N LEU A 628 -30.33 -7.90 1.08
CA LEU A 628 -29.18 -7.11 1.56
C LEU A 628 -28.83 -6.00 0.58
N LEU A 629 -28.73 -6.32 -0.71
CA LEU A 629 -28.46 -5.33 -1.74
C LEU A 629 -29.56 -4.25 -1.77
N ASP A 630 -30.83 -4.63 -1.80
CA ASP A 630 -31.94 -3.70 -1.99
C ASP A 630 -32.00 -2.61 -0.92
N ARG A 631 -31.94 -3.01 0.37
CA ARG A 631 -31.99 -2.05 1.48
C ARG A 631 -30.75 -1.15 1.54
N HIS A 632 -29.56 -1.69 1.26
CA HIS A 632 -28.35 -0.87 1.26
C HIS A 632 -28.20 0.00 0.02
N ALA A 633 -28.75 -0.38 -1.13
CA ALA A 633 -28.81 0.44 -2.33
C ALA A 633 -29.71 1.66 -2.11
N VAL A 634 -30.89 1.47 -1.49
CA VAL A 634 -31.78 2.56 -1.06
C VAL A 634 -31.06 3.50 -0.11
N ALA A 635 -30.46 2.95 0.96
CA ALA A 635 -29.73 3.76 1.94
C ALA A 635 -28.50 4.47 1.32
N PHE A 636 -27.81 3.84 0.37
CA PHE A 636 -26.70 4.46 -0.36
C PHE A 636 -27.17 5.65 -1.17
N ARG A 637 -28.21 5.49 -2.00
CA ARG A 637 -28.78 6.59 -2.77
C ARG A 637 -29.15 7.77 -1.85
N ASP A 638 -29.87 7.50 -0.77
CA ASP A 638 -30.35 8.55 0.14
C ASP A 638 -29.18 9.28 0.83
N ARG A 639 -28.13 8.56 1.22
CA ARG A 639 -26.90 9.18 1.74
C ARG A 639 -26.18 10.03 0.70
N GLU A 640 -25.99 9.53 -0.53
CA GLU A 640 -25.28 10.26 -1.58
C GLU A 640 -26.03 11.52 -2.04
N ARG A 641 -27.37 11.50 -1.97
CA ARG A 641 -28.20 12.67 -2.25
C ARG A 641 -27.73 13.90 -1.48
N ASP A 642 -27.40 13.74 -0.20
CA ASP A 642 -26.98 14.83 0.67
C ASP A 642 -25.44 14.87 0.81
N GLY A 643 -24.80 13.71 0.93
CA GLY A 643 -23.37 13.52 1.12
C GLY A 643 -22.51 14.10 0.01
N LEU A 644 -22.97 14.08 -1.24
CA LEU A 644 -22.27 14.71 -2.36
C LEU A 644 -22.10 16.22 -2.17
N SER A 645 -22.94 16.90 -1.38
CA SER A 645 -22.76 18.32 -1.05
C SER A 645 -21.89 18.56 0.19
N ASP A 646 -21.45 17.51 0.87
CA ASP A 646 -20.71 17.58 2.14
C ASP A 646 -19.48 16.66 2.10
N ALA A 647 -19.50 15.51 2.78
CA ALA A 647 -18.37 14.57 2.89
C ALA A 647 -17.83 14.06 1.53
N HIS A 648 -18.64 14.10 0.48
CA HIS A 648 -18.28 13.68 -0.88
C HIS A 648 -18.21 14.83 -1.89
N ARG A 649 -18.13 16.08 -1.41
CA ARG A 649 -18.05 17.29 -2.26
C ARG A 649 -16.85 17.29 -3.20
N ASP A 650 -15.73 16.71 -2.79
CA ASP A 650 -14.47 16.62 -3.53
C ASP A 650 -14.26 15.26 -4.22
N VAL A 651 -15.25 14.35 -4.18
CA VAL A 651 -15.23 13.12 -4.98
C VAL A 651 -15.12 13.47 -6.47
N ASP A 652 -14.30 12.74 -7.21
CA ASP A 652 -14.20 12.88 -8.65
C ASP A 652 -15.57 12.65 -9.32
N ALA A 653 -15.97 13.54 -10.24
CA ALA A 653 -17.30 13.51 -10.82
C ALA A 653 -17.59 12.19 -11.56
N ASP A 654 -16.58 11.56 -12.17
CA ASP A 654 -16.75 10.29 -12.88
C ASP A 654 -16.83 9.10 -11.91
N VAL A 655 -16.23 9.21 -10.72
CA VAL A 655 -16.43 8.25 -9.62
C VAL A 655 -17.85 8.35 -9.09
N ALA A 656 -18.35 9.56 -8.77
CA ALA A 656 -19.72 9.75 -8.30
C ALA A 656 -20.75 9.26 -9.33
N ARG A 657 -20.60 9.62 -10.61
CA ARG A 657 -21.43 9.10 -11.72
C ARG A 657 -21.38 7.58 -11.80
N GLY A 658 -20.18 7.01 -11.72
CA GLY A 658 -19.98 5.56 -11.80
C GLY A 658 -20.65 4.81 -10.65
N ALA A 659 -20.55 5.34 -9.43
CA ALA A 659 -21.12 4.77 -8.22
C ALA A 659 -22.66 4.84 -8.24
N LEU A 660 -23.23 6.00 -8.59
CA LEU A 660 -24.68 6.19 -8.73
C LEU A 660 -25.27 5.33 -9.85
N ARG A 661 -24.62 5.24 -11.02
CA ARG A 661 -25.05 4.36 -12.13
C ARG A 661 -24.98 2.87 -11.81
N ALA A 662 -24.25 2.50 -10.77
CA ALA A 662 -24.21 1.12 -10.29
C ALA A 662 -25.14 0.89 -9.09
N CYS A 663 -25.87 1.91 -8.62
CA CYS A 663 -26.90 1.77 -7.59
C CYS A 663 -28.23 1.32 -8.24
N PRO A 664 -28.80 0.16 -7.85
CA PRO A 664 -30.01 -0.40 -8.45
C PRO A 664 -31.32 0.14 -7.83
N ALA A 665 -31.28 1.28 -7.14
CA ALA A 665 -32.41 1.82 -6.39
C ALA A 665 -32.78 3.22 -6.86
N PRO A 666 -33.32 3.42 -8.09
CA PRO A 666 -33.75 4.74 -8.52
C PRO A 666 -34.85 5.29 -7.58
N PRO A 667 -34.78 6.57 -7.16
CA PRO A 667 -35.82 7.20 -6.37
C PRO A 667 -37.10 7.40 -7.20
N ALA A 668 -38.24 7.39 -6.54
CA ALA A 668 -39.45 7.95 -7.12
C ALA A 668 -39.31 9.48 -7.19
N VAL A 669 -39.55 10.06 -8.37
CA VAL A 669 -39.53 11.52 -8.56
C VAL A 669 -40.91 12.07 -8.20
N ASP A 670 -41.03 12.58 -6.97
CA ASP A 670 -42.24 13.25 -6.48
C ASP A 670 -41.99 14.75 -6.27
N LEU A 671 -42.13 15.51 -7.35
CA LEU A 671 -41.95 16.96 -7.33
C LEU A 671 -43.31 17.67 -7.33
N THR A 672 -43.45 18.69 -6.50
CA THR A 672 -44.62 19.58 -6.49
C THR A 672 -44.78 20.29 -7.84
N GLU A 673 -46.00 20.73 -8.19
CA GLU A 673 -46.23 21.52 -9.40
C GLU A 673 -45.35 22.78 -9.45
N THR A 674 -45.12 23.43 -8.31
CA THR A 674 -44.23 24.61 -8.23
C THR A 674 -42.79 24.25 -8.58
N ALA A 675 -42.27 23.13 -8.07
CA ALA A 675 -40.95 22.64 -8.45
C ALA A 675 -40.87 22.31 -9.94
N TRP A 676 -41.90 21.67 -10.49
CA TRP A 676 -41.98 21.39 -11.93
C TRP A 676 -42.00 22.66 -12.78
N ARG A 677 -42.72 23.72 -12.38
CA ARG A 677 -42.68 25.02 -13.08
C ARG A 677 -41.26 25.56 -13.14
N THR A 678 -40.50 25.48 -12.04
CA THR A 678 -39.10 25.92 -12.01
C THR A 678 -38.21 25.09 -12.93
N VAL A 679 -38.31 23.76 -12.88
CA VAL A 679 -37.48 22.86 -13.72
C VAL A 679 -37.78 23.09 -15.20
N VAL A 680 -39.07 23.11 -15.58
CA VAL A 680 -39.51 23.38 -16.96
C VAL A 680 -39.08 24.78 -17.39
N GLY A 681 -39.27 25.78 -16.52
CA GLY A 681 -38.86 27.15 -16.77
C GLY A 681 -37.35 27.27 -16.99
N SER A 682 -36.52 26.53 -16.26
CA SER A 682 -35.06 26.53 -16.48
C SER A 682 -34.64 25.79 -17.75
N ALA A 683 -35.43 24.80 -18.18
CA ALA A 683 -35.11 23.97 -19.34
C ALA A 683 -35.57 24.59 -20.66
N TYR A 684 -36.74 25.26 -20.68
CA TYR A 684 -37.38 25.77 -21.90
C TYR A 684 -37.69 27.28 -21.85
N GLY A 685 -37.51 27.95 -20.71
CA GLY A 685 -37.94 29.33 -20.50
C GLY A 685 -36.93 30.18 -19.72
N PRO A 686 -37.39 31.22 -18.99
CA PRO A 686 -36.52 32.15 -18.25
C PRO A 686 -36.24 31.72 -16.80
N GLY A 687 -36.59 30.49 -16.42
CA GLY A 687 -36.43 30.01 -15.05
C GLY A 687 -34.96 29.84 -14.65
N MET A 688 -34.68 29.90 -13.34
CA MET A 688 -33.33 29.73 -12.81
C MET A 688 -33.24 28.56 -11.84
N TYR A 689 -32.19 27.75 -11.99
CA TYR A 689 -31.84 26.62 -11.13
C TYR A 689 -31.90 26.96 -9.63
N ASP A 690 -31.32 28.11 -9.24
CA ASP A 690 -31.14 28.50 -7.83
C ASP A 690 -32.47 28.71 -7.07
N THR A 691 -33.60 28.79 -7.77
CA THR A 691 -34.93 28.95 -7.15
C THR A 691 -35.52 27.64 -6.64
N ALA A 692 -35.05 26.48 -7.12
CA ALA A 692 -35.48 25.16 -6.62
C ALA A 692 -34.37 24.08 -6.75
N PRO A 693 -33.18 24.28 -6.16
CA PRO A 693 -32.04 23.37 -6.32
C PRO A 693 -32.32 21.92 -5.88
N GLY A 694 -33.20 21.73 -4.89
CA GLY A 694 -33.65 20.40 -4.44
C GLY A 694 -34.34 19.59 -5.54
N ALA A 695 -35.15 20.23 -6.38
CA ALA A 695 -35.86 19.56 -7.47
C ALA A 695 -34.89 19.01 -8.53
N PHE A 696 -33.87 19.80 -8.88
CA PHE A 696 -32.80 19.36 -9.78
C PHE A 696 -31.95 18.26 -9.16
N ARG A 697 -31.70 18.31 -7.84
CA ARG A 697 -30.98 17.26 -7.11
C ARG A 697 -31.72 15.93 -7.18
N ASP A 698 -33.03 15.92 -6.92
CA ASP A 698 -33.86 14.72 -7.00
C ASP A 698 -33.87 14.14 -8.41
N LEU A 699 -34.01 14.99 -9.44
CA LEU A 699 -33.95 14.57 -10.84
C LEU A 699 -32.56 14.06 -11.25
N ALA A 700 -31.48 14.69 -10.78
CA ALA A 700 -30.13 14.27 -11.08
C ALA A 700 -29.80 12.91 -10.44
N ILE A 701 -30.20 12.67 -9.19
CA ILE A 701 -30.07 11.36 -8.54
C ILE A 701 -30.90 10.32 -9.31
N ALA A 702 -32.14 10.63 -9.69
CA ALA A 702 -32.97 9.74 -10.50
C ALA A 702 -32.30 9.37 -11.83
N ALA A 703 -31.86 10.37 -12.60
CA ALA A 703 -31.18 10.17 -13.88
C ALA A 703 -29.91 9.34 -13.77
N LEU A 704 -29.09 9.58 -12.74
CA LEU A 704 -27.80 8.89 -12.59
C LEU A 704 -27.96 7.47 -12.04
N THR A 705 -29.03 7.16 -11.32
CA THR A 705 -29.31 5.79 -10.81
C THR A 705 -30.11 4.94 -11.79
N ASP A 706 -30.95 5.54 -12.62
CA ASP A 706 -31.74 4.88 -13.66
C ASP A 706 -30.92 4.61 -14.96
N GLY A 707 -29.67 4.18 -14.80
CA GLY A 707 -28.77 3.78 -15.90
C GLY A 707 -28.12 4.93 -16.70
N GLY A 708 -28.46 6.19 -16.42
CA GLY A 708 -28.12 7.35 -17.25
C GLY A 708 -29.23 7.66 -18.27
N LEU A 709 -29.25 8.90 -18.77
CA LEU A 709 -30.23 9.31 -19.80
C LEU A 709 -29.59 9.27 -21.19
N ASP A 710 -30.26 8.63 -22.15
CA ASP A 710 -29.84 8.58 -23.56
C ASP A 710 -29.73 9.97 -24.24
N GLY A 711 -30.16 11.03 -23.55
CA GLY A 711 -30.06 12.43 -23.99
C GLY A 711 -29.04 13.28 -23.22
N LEU A 712 -28.22 12.70 -22.33
CA LEU A 712 -27.16 13.43 -21.63
C LEU A 712 -25.78 12.93 -22.06
N ASP A 713 -24.92 13.85 -22.49
CA ASP A 713 -23.53 13.53 -22.76
C ASP A 713 -22.69 13.42 -21.46
N ALA A 714 -21.44 12.98 -21.59
CA ALA A 714 -20.58 12.80 -20.42
C ALA A 714 -20.22 14.11 -19.71
N ARG A 715 -20.27 15.25 -20.39
CA ARG A 715 -19.97 16.56 -19.82
C ARG A 715 -21.19 17.10 -19.08
N GLU A 716 -22.39 16.92 -19.61
CA GLU A 716 -23.66 17.29 -18.98
C GLU A 716 -23.92 16.48 -17.70
N GLU A 717 -23.61 15.18 -17.71
CA GLU A 717 -23.69 14.40 -16.46
C GLU A 717 -22.68 14.87 -15.41
N ARG A 718 -21.47 15.28 -15.81
CA ARG A 718 -20.50 15.89 -14.88
C ARG A 718 -21.00 17.23 -14.38
N LEU A 719 -21.70 18.00 -15.21
CA LEU A 719 -22.34 19.25 -14.81
C LEU A 719 -23.41 18.99 -13.74
N LEU A 720 -24.27 17.97 -13.91
CA LEU A 720 -25.23 17.56 -12.89
C LEU A 720 -24.52 17.19 -11.59
N VAL A 721 -23.45 16.39 -11.64
CA VAL A 721 -22.72 16.06 -10.40
C VAL A 721 -22.08 17.29 -9.76
N ARG A 722 -21.26 18.02 -10.50
CA ARG A 722 -20.42 19.09 -9.95
C ARG A 722 -21.24 20.28 -9.47
N LYS A 723 -22.24 20.68 -10.26
CA LYS A 723 -23.07 21.83 -9.90
C LYS A 723 -24.24 21.44 -9.02
N VAL A 724 -25.04 20.45 -9.44
CA VAL A 724 -26.33 20.16 -8.79
C VAL A 724 -26.13 19.33 -7.53
N LEU A 725 -25.32 18.27 -7.58
CA LEU A 725 -25.12 17.38 -6.42
C LEU A 725 -24.05 17.91 -5.46
N GLN A 726 -22.90 18.35 -5.98
CA GLN A 726 -21.76 18.82 -5.17
C GLN A 726 -21.82 20.29 -4.78
N GLY A 727 -22.64 21.09 -5.48
CA GLY A 727 -22.86 22.49 -5.10
C GLY A 727 -21.64 23.40 -5.32
N HIS A 728 -20.76 23.06 -6.26
CA HIS A 728 -19.59 23.91 -6.57
C HIS A 728 -20.01 25.28 -7.14
N PRO A 729 -19.17 26.33 -6.94
CA PRO A 729 -19.39 27.65 -7.56
C PRO A 729 -19.44 27.56 -9.09
N TRP A 730 -20.24 28.42 -9.72
CA TRP A 730 -20.46 28.35 -11.17
C TRP A 730 -19.18 28.61 -11.97
N GLU A 731 -18.34 29.52 -11.50
CA GLU A 731 -17.06 29.87 -12.10
C GLU A 731 -16.14 28.64 -12.12
N THR A 732 -15.98 27.97 -10.98
CA THR A 732 -15.18 26.74 -10.85
C THR A 732 -15.72 25.61 -11.72
N VAL A 733 -17.04 25.45 -11.82
CA VAL A 733 -17.64 24.43 -12.68
C VAL A 733 -17.44 24.76 -14.16
N ALA A 734 -17.56 26.03 -14.54
CA ALA A 734 -17.34 26.47 -15.90
C ALA A 734 -15.89 26.20 -16.33
N ASP A 735 -14.92 26.58 -15.51
CA ASP A 735 -13.49 26.38 -15.80
C ASP A 735 -13.13 24.89 -15.89
N ASP A 736 -13.47 24.10 -14.86
CA ASP A 736 -13.08 22.68 -14.81
C ASP A 736 -13.76 21.83 -15.88
N LEU A 737 -14.96 22.20 -16.33
CA LEU A 737 -15.66 21.52 -17.42
C LEU A 737 -15.41 22.20 -18.79
N GLY A 738 -14.52 23.18 -18.88
CA GLY A 738 -14.10 23.83 -20.13
C GLY A 738 -15.18 24.64 -20.84
N TYR A 739 -16.12 25.24 -20.10
CA TYR A 739 -17.12 26.15 -20.67
C TYR A 739 -16.51 27.53 -20.91
N VAL A 740 -16.84 28.14 -22.06
CA VAL A 740 -16.31 29.46 -22.45
C VAL A 740 -16.71 30.60 -21.51
N SER A 741 -17.75 30.40 -20.69
CA SER A 741 -18.17 31.34 -19.65
C SER A 741 -19.13 30.69 -18.64
N THR A 742 -19.27 31.31 -17.48
CA THR A 742 -20.29 30.99 -16.46
C THR A 742 -21.70 30.94 -17.06
N SER A 743 -22.05 31.91 -17.90
CA SER A 743 -23.38 31.94 -18.54
C SER A 743 -23.58 30.80 -19.55
N ALA A 744 -22.53 30.37 -20.25
CA ALA A 744 -22.62 29.20 -21.12
C ALA A 744 -22.82 27.90 -20.31
N CYS A 745 -22.15 27.79 -19.16
CA CYS A 745 -22.33 26.69 -18.21
C CYS A 745 -23.77 26.63 -17.64
N MET A 746 -24.33 27.79 -17.25
CA MET A 746 -25.72 27.88 -16.79
C MET A 746 -26.73 27.46 -17.87
N ARG A 747 -26.54 27.90 -19.12
CA ARG A 747 -27.40 27.47 -20.24
C ARG A 747 -27.30 25.96 -20.48
N ALA A 748 -26.09 25.39 -20.39
CA ALA A 748 -25.90 23.95 -20.53
C ALA A 748 -26.63 23.16 -19.43
N LEU A 749 -26.77 23.70 -18.21
CA LEU A 749 -27.60 23.05 -17.18
C LEU A 749 -29.08 23.05 -17.57
N GLY A 750 -29.58 24.13 -18.19
CA GLY A 750 -30.94 24.18 -18.74
C GLY A 750 -31.15 23.14 -19.85
N GLU A 751 -30.20 23.03 -20.78
CA GLU A 751 -30.24 21.98 -21.83
C GLU A 751 -30.24 20.58 -21.23
N ALA A 752 -29.39 20.32 -20.23
CA ALA A 752 -29.35 19.05 -19.50
C ALA A 752 -30.63 18.75 -18.72
N ALA A 753 -31.44 19.77 -18.40
CA ALA A 753 -32.73 19.59 -17.72
C ALA A 753 -33.86 19.16 -18.66
N LYS A 754 -33.75 19.40 -19.97
CA LYS A 754 -34.76 18.97 -20.96
C LYS A 754 -35.01 17.45 -20.93
N PRO A 755 -34.00 16.57 -21.06
CA PRO A 755 -34.23 15.13 -21.00
C PRO A 755 -34.77 14.64 -19.64
N LEU A 756 -34.49 15.37 -18.55
CA LEU A 756 -35.07 15.10 -17.22
C LEU A 756 -36.58 15.35 -17.21
N VAL A 757 -37.02 16.46 -17.81
CA VAL A 757 -38.44 16.81 -17.96
C VAL A 757 -39.16 15.79 -18.86
N GLU A 758 -38.54 15.36 -19.96
CA GLU A 758 -39.15 14.38 -20.85
C GLU A 758 -39.39 13.03 -20.17
N ARG A 759 -38.40 12.54 -19.41
CA ARG A 759 -38.48 11.22 -18.77
C ARG A 759 -39.35 11.22 -17.50
N TYR A 760 -39.13 12.19 -16.62
CA TYR A 760 -39.74 12.20 -15.27
C TYR A 760 -40.92 13.16 -15.14
N GLY A 761 -41.15 14.01 -16.14
CA GLY A 761 -42.20 15.02 -16.12
C GLY A 761 -43.59 14.41 -15.97
N THR A 762 -44.33 14.90 -14.98
CA THR A 762 -45.76 14.61 -14.81
C THR A 762 -46.58 15.20 -15.96
N ALA A 763 -47.87 14.84 -16.05
CA ALA A 763 -48.80 15.47 -16.99
C ALA A 763 -48.86 17.00 -16.82
N PHE A 764 -48.63 17.52 -15.61
CA PHE A 764 -48.49 18.95 -15.35
C PHE A 764 -47.24 19.53 -16.01
N ALA A 765 -46.07 18.91 -15.80
CA ALA A 765 -44.81 19.38 -16.38
C ALA A 765 -44.85 19.42 -17.92
N ARG A 766 -45.49 18.43 -18.56
CA ARG A 766 -45.67 18.38 -20.02
C ARG A 766 -46.53 19.54 -20.55
N ARG A 767 -47.65 19.85 -19.88
CA ARG A 767 -48.48 21.02 -20.21
C ARG A 767 -47.75 22.34 -20.00
N GLU A 768 -46.94 22.42 -18.95
CA GLU A 768 -46.14 23.63 -18.69
C GLU A 768 -45.07 23.81 -19.77
N ARG A 769 -44.44 22.72 -20.24
CA ARG A 769 -43.46 22.72 -21.33
C ARG A 769 -44.08 23.22 -22.64
N GLU A 770 -45.28 22.74 -22.99
CA GLU A 770 -45.99 23.15 -24.22
C GLU A 770 -46.14 24.67 -24.33
N ARG A 771 -46.29 25.39 -23.21
CA ARG A 771 -46.36 26.86 -23.19
C ARG A 771 -45.11 27.57 -23.73
N PHE A 772 -43.95 26.90 -23.69
CA PHE A 772 -42.67 27.46 -24.14
C PHE A 772 -42.23 26.91 -25.51
N VAL A 773 -42.81 25.80 -25.97
CA VAL A 773 -42.43 25.14 -27.24
C VAL A 773 -43.39 25.47 -28.37
N ASP A 774 -44.68 25.66 -28.08
CA ASP A 774 -45.72 25.99 -29.07
C ASP A 774 -46.03 27.50 -29.15
N GLY A 775 -45.24 28.33 -28.45
CA GLY A 775 -45.43 29.78 -28.30
C GLY A 775 -44.48 30.64 -29.12
#